data_AF-T1J239-F1
#
_entry.id   AF-T1J239-F1
#
_cell.length_a   1.000
_cell.length_b   1.000
_cell.length_c   1.000
_cell.angle_alpha   90.00
_cell.angle_beta   90.00
_cell.angle_gamma   90.00
#
_symmetry.space_group_name_H-M   'P 1'
#
loop_
_entity.id
_entity.type
_entity.pdbx_description
1 polymer ?
#
loop_
_entity_poly.entity_id
_entity_poly.type
_entity_poly.pdbx_seq_one_letter_code
_entity_poly.pdbx_strand_id
1 'polypeptide(L)'
;SKNTENKRTINEVYDDQDYETIYKLKTCSVVLKDCLSSSKKKRSNQSVGEDGFYSPEKWKNTHDRQDKSFATSSANRVRVPSRCSHCAQFLTDNIISLEEDINAIDEETALQSPTLIIDGEDQDKYCKLTNFTVHDKLNHVCPFDTGLIEKGKQLFVVGNIKPICDENSDDFNGIRASLGPIIQWWVSGFDGGKKVLVGISTKFAHYYLTKPSEIYEPTMKVVMEKTYLTKLVVEFLENKEDPTYESLLDYLENVDSLEGHEKLNEDKLLYYAPFVTEQIETYDSVADDDESALIETECMKQLMEIAGIIIDGKSGAACNIRKTFKGAPKSKVALKPTTTPIVQRVFANEEIEDEHEDAEIINSSPCTRRTEKLRLKTRCKWIGCSIRCNGKLYYNSAEINGTKFSCGDCALVQTEGNSNSSTHPARIISMWEDVFSNLKLFHVQWFAFGADTVLGDIANEYELFILDQCENLPLKHIKCKCEIEFKSTPVNWSWLGGEDINVVQSPKYFYRKFYQPVSGRFEDPPLEYTDYSEKKYIGHCGCCDRLKASAQQKMVQFGPKLSEFDGENDYQFIKWKNEEFKVGDFVLIQPDAFEFNRKQCQKVKIKKIEKVDEKIYPEFYRKAVPKDIEIPDPYKIGFIIRIYCSVLAANNTQCRTHPSAIQVQVQKLYRPENTHLGIAASYHSDLNELYWSEEGAIVNLTQVRGRCFVNYCEDISNSHLYWDAGPNYFYFHEAYDAENRLFHQPPMSICESLSKLVYSDINKIVTPLRTMDVFAGVGGLSKGLHQAGVSETRWAIELDQFAATAFKMNNPAPELYEDNCNEILQLMIDGKRTNSKGQILPVKGDVEFLCGGPPCQGFSGLNRNRNSISSRNNNSLVSTFLSFCDFLRPRFFLLENIPNFIRFQNNSYVRKSFKSLLDMGYQLAFGLLNAASFGVPQKRKRLIVKIFYYCCSARGGIAAFSGTFVC
;
A
#
# COMPACT_ATOMS: atom_id res chain seq x y z
N SER A 1 59.21 5.06 -12.95
CA SER A 1 60.41 4.49 -12.28
C SER A 1 60.50 5.10 -10.89
N LYS A 2 59.86 4.49 -9.89
CA LYS A 2 60.47 3.58 -8.89
C LYS A 2 61.63 4.22 -8.08
N ASN A 3 61.35 4.63 -6.84
CA ASN A 3 61.83 4.02 -5.57
C ASN A 3 61.72 5.06 -4.44
N THR A 4 60.82 4.89 -3.45
CA THR A 4 61.04 4.28 -2.11
C THR A 4 62.07 5.06 -1.28
N GLU A 5 61.83 5.51 -0.04
CA GLU A 5 61.24 4.81 1.11
C GLU A 5 61.03 5.74 2.34
N ASN A 6 60.05 5.38 3.20
CA ASN A 6 60.06 5.43 4.68
C ASN A 6 60.02 6.73 5.54
N LYS A 7 58.90 6.79 6.28
CA LYS A 7 58.75 6.90 7.76
C LYS A 7 58.59 8.29 8.43
N ARG A 8 57.50 8.31 9.24
CA ARG A 8 57.34 8.85 10.61
C ARG A 8 56.63 10.20 10.81
N THR A 9 55.49 10.08 11.51
CA THR A 9 54.96 10.92 12.61
C THR A 9 54.67 12.40 12.34
N ILE A 10 53.39 12.76 12.38
CA ILE A 10 52.93 14.06 12.87
C ILE A 10 51.87 13.80 13.93
N ASN A 11 52.18 14.23 15.15
CA ASN A 11 51.30 14.28 16.31
C ASN A 11 50.27 15.40 16.14
N GLU A 12 49.04 15.08 16.55
CA GLU A 12 48.17 15.83 17.48
C GLU A 12 48.45 17.32 17.67
N VAL A 13 47.45 18.16 17.33
CA VAL A 13 46.78 19.09 18.27
C VAL A 13 45.35 19.31 17.75
N TYR A 14 44.35 18.72 18.40
CA TYR A 14 42.97 19.24 18.40
C TYR A 14 42.65 19.60 19.85
N ASP A 15 42.25 20.85 20.05
CA ASP A 15 42.02 21.46 21.36
C ASP A 15 40.58 21.14 21.80
N ASP A 16 40.48 20.48 22.96
CA ASP A 16 39.26 20.21 23.71
C ASP A 16 38.91 21.45 24.56
N GLN A 17 37.81 22.12 24.23
CA GLN A 17 37.05 22.94 25.19
C GLN A 17 35.75 23.46 24.56
N ASP A 18 34.62 22.84 24.94
CA ASP A 18 33.36 23.51 25.31
C ASP A 18 32.19 22.52 25.21
N TYR A 19 32.07 21.66 26.23
CA TYR A 19 30.84 20.95 26.56
C TYR A 19 30.67 20.95 28.08
N GLU A 20 30.02 21.98 28.63
CA GLU A 20 29.41 21.90 29.96
C GLU A 20 28.30 22.94 30.17
N THR A 21 27.19 22.50 30.76
CA THR A 21 26.04 23.25 31.31
C THR A 21 25.01 23.75 30.27
N ILE A 22 23.70 23.43 30.28
CA ILE A 22 22.71 23.38 31.36
C ILE A 22 21.54 22.47 30.91
N TYR A 23 21.12 21.47 31.70
CA TYR A 23 19.70 21.21 32.03
C TYR A 23 19.62 20.23 33.22
N LYS A 24 19.40 20.78 34.42
CA LYS A 24 19.11 20.05 35.66
C LYS A 24 17.64 19.64 35.69
N LEU A 25 17.34 18.34 35.65
CA LEU A 25 16.05 17.79 36.09
C LEU A 25 16.19 17.28 37.52
N LYS A 26 15.39 17.88 38.42
CA LYS A 26 15.29 17.53 39.84
C LYS A 26 14.68 16.15 40.01
N THR A 27 15.48 15.20 40.46
CA THR A 27 15.03 13.96 41.12
C THR A 27 14.59 14.29 42.54
N CYS A 28 13.32 14.03 42.88
CA CYS A 28 12.87 14.00 44.27
C CYS A 28 12.54 12.55 44.65
N SER A 29 13.51 11.91 45.28
CA SER A 29 13.39 10.65 46.00
C SER A 29 12.73 10.89 47.36
N VAL A 30 11.56 10.29 47.61
CA VAL A 30 11.06 10.12 48.98
C VAL A 30 10.92 8.64 49.30
N VAL A 31 11.67 8.30 50.33
CA VAL A 31 11.86 7.05 51.04
C VAL A 31 10.53 6.53 51.62
N LEU A 32 10.23 5.25 51.41
CA LEU A 32 9.25 4.50 52.21
C LEU A 32 10.00 3.69 53.27
N LYS A 33 9.87 4.08 54.54
CA LYS A 33 10.13 3.24 55.70
C LYS A 33 9.05 3.44 56.77
N ASP A 34 8.49 2.30 57.16
CA ASP A 34 7.95 1.89 58.46
C ASP A 34 6.91 2.77 59.18
N CYS A 35 5.71 2.18 59.40
CA CYS A 35 5.24 1.92 60.76
C CYS A 35 4.03 0.97 60.79
N LEU A 36 4.25 -0.18 61.43
CA LEU A 36 3.25 -1.08 61.99
C LEU A 36 2.45 -0.39 63.11
N SER A 37 1.13 -0.54 63.15
CA SER A 37 0.37 -0.84 64.39
C SER A 37 -1.11 -1.12 64.13
N SER A 38 -1.48 -2.40 64.31
CA SER A 38 -2.62 -2.90 65.10
C SER A 38 -4.05 -2.36 64.89
N SER A 39 -4.99 -3.24 64.51
CA SER A 39 -5.97 -3.86 65.44
C SER A 39 -7.29 -4.31 64.77
N LYS A 40 -7.49 -5.64 64.72
CA LYS A 40 -8.68 -6.41 65.15
C LYS A 40 -10.11 -5.93 64.75
N LYS A 41 -10.85 -6.73 63.96
CA LYS A 41 -11.93 -7.66 64.44
C LYS A 41 -12.83 -8.25 63.32
N LYS A 42 -12.84 -9.59 63.32
CA LYS A 42 -13.99 -10.54 63.31
C LYS A 42 -14.83 -10.80 62.03
N ARG A 43 -14.61 -12.02 61.51
CA ARG A 43 -15.55 -13.16 61.28
C ARG A 43 -17.04 -12.84 61.04
N SER A 44 -17.60 -13.38 59.95
CA SER A 44 -18.38 -14.64 60.01
C SER A 44 -18.75 -15.18 58.62
N ASN A 45 -18.69 -16.51 58.53
CA ASN A 45 -19.04 -17.40 57.42
C ASN A 45 -20.46 -17.20 56.87
N GLN A 46 -20.66 -17.49 55.59
CA GLN A 46 -21.60 -18.54 55.16
C GLN A 46 -21.34 -18.95 53.71
N SER A 47 -21.87 -20.12 53.38
CA SER A 47 -21.27 -21.18 52.57
C SER A 47 -22.15 -21.59 51.39
N VAL A 48 -21.55 -22.38 50.51
CA VAL A 48 -22.15 -23.36 49.58
C VAL A 48 -22.64 -22.85 48.23
N GLY A 49 -22.23 -23.56 47.17
CA GLY A 49 -23.02 -23.68 45.94
C GLY A 49 -22.18 -23.90 44.69
N GLU A 50 -21.83 -25.16 44.42
CA GLU A 50 -21.10 -25.65 43.25
C GLU A 50 -21.90 -25.58 41.92
N ASP A 51 -21.12 -25.74 40.85
CA ASP A 51 -21.45 -26.34 39.55
C ASP A 51 -22.20 -25.55 38.46
N GLY A 52 -21.61 -25.61 37.25
CA GLY A 52 -22.40 -25.52 36.02
C GLY A 52 -21.68 -24.94 34.80
N PHE A 53 -20.97 -25.80 34.07
CA PHE A 53 -20.64 -25.63 32.65
C PHE A 53 -21.83 -25.13 31.81
N TYR A 54 -21.64 -24.17 30.90
CA TYR A 54 -21.70 -24.39 29.44
C TYR A 54 -21.50 -23.09 28.65
N SER A 55 -21.10 -23.31 27.41
CA SER A 55 -20.56 -22.39 26.43
C SER A 55 -21.66 -21.88 25.46
N PRO A 56 -21.32 -21.29 24.29
CA PRO A 56 -21.86 -20.03 23.80
C PRO A 56 -23.01 -20.20 22.80
N GLU A 57 -23.86 -19.19 22.56
CA GLU A 57 -24.45 -18.95 21.22
C GLU A 57 -25.27 -17.65 21.11
N LYS A 58 -25.01 -16.96 19.98
CA LYS A 58 -25.95 -16.22 19.11
C LYS A 58 -26.77 -15.07 19.69
N TRP A 59 -26.25 -13.86 19.48
CA TRP A 59 -27.03 -12.63 19.40
C TRP A 59 -27.93 -12.68 18.16
N LYS A 60 -29.25 -12.78 18.36
CA LYS A 60 -30.25 -12.44 17.34
C LYS A 60 -31.08 -11.26 17.85
N ASN A 61 -31.21 -10.27 16.98
CA ASN A 61 -32.10 -9.12 17.13
C ASN A 61 -33.55 -9.58 17.33
N THR A 62 -34.19 -9.09 18.40
CA THR A 62 -35.62 -8.81 18.41
C THR A 62 -35.87 -7.59 19.28
N HIS A 63 -36.32 -6.52 18.63
CA HIS A 63 -37.08 -5.46 19.29
C HIS A 63 -38.31 -6.10 19.94
N ASP A 64 -38.47 -5.95 21.24
CA ASP A 64 -39.81 -5.77 21.79
C ASP A 64 -39.78 -4.94 23.07
N ARG A 65 -40.71 -3.97 23.12
CA ARG A 65 -40.91 -3.04 24.22
C ARG A 65 -41.58 -3.78 25.38
N GLN A 66 -40.95 -3.81 26.54
CA GLN A 66 -41.68 -3.89 27.81
C GLN A 66 -41.07 -2.94 28.83
N ASP A 67 -41.85 -1.91 29.14
CA ASP A 67 -41.70 -1.02 30.28
C ASP A 67 -41.54 -1.82 31.59
N LYS A 68 -40.38 -1.71 32.22
CA LYS A 68 -40.23 -1.93 33.66
C LYS A 68 -39.40 -0.80 34.27
N SER A 69 -40.11 0.11 34.91
CA SER A 69 -39.62 1.12 35.83
C SER A 69 -38.71 0.50 36.89
N PHE A 70 -37.40 0.74 36.78
CA PHE A 70 -36.47 0.62 37.91
C PHE A 70 -36.10 2.02 38.38
N ALA A 71 -36.66 2.37 39.54
CA ALA A 71 -36.28 3.54 40.31
C ALA A 71 -34.78 3.44 40.64
N THR A 72 -33.99 4.33 40.05
CA THR A 72 -32.60 4.55 40.43
C THR A 72 -32.51 5.87 41.18
N SER A 73 -31.91 5.74 42.36
CA SER A 73 -31.57 6.79 43.31
C SER A 73 -30.92 8.01 42.66
N SER A 74 -31.34 9.17 43.15
CA SER A 74 -30.85 10.52 42.88
C SER A 74 -29.31 10.63 42.89
N ALA A 75 -28.71 10.51 41.72
CA ALA A 75 -27.40 11.09 41.42
C ALA A 75 -27.63 12.37 40.60
N ASN A 76 -27.02 13.48 41.05
CA ASN A 76 -27.12 14.83 40.50
C ASN A 76 -27.19 14.86 38.96
N ARG A 77 -28.40 15.03 38.41
CA ARG A 77 -28.56 15.51 37.04
C ARG A 77 -28.14 16.98 37.05
N VAL A 78 -27.02 17.28 36.40
CA VAL A 78 -26.71 18.65 35.98
C VAL A 78 -27.94 19.14 35.20
N ARG A 79 -28.64 20.15 35.71
CA ARG A 79 -29.75 20.77 34.98
C ARG A 79 -29.17 21.42 33.73
N VAL A 80 -29.41 20.82 32.57
CA VAL A 80 -29.10 21.44 31.29
C VAL A 80 -29.95 22.73 31.20
N PRO A 81 -29.34 23.91 30.94
CA PRO A 81 -30.10 25.16 30.83
C PRO A 81 -31.17 25.04 29.72
N SER A 82 -32.36 25.60 29.96
CA SER A 82 -33.42 25.66 28.94
C SER A 82 -32.99 26.54 27.76
N ARG A 83 -33.36 26.21 26.53
CA ARG A 83 -33.09 27.02 25.33
C ARG A 83 -34.27 27.94 24.98
N CYS A 84 -33.99 29.12 24.44
CA CYS A 84 -35.01 30.04 23.91
C CYS A 84 -35.74 29.42 22.71
N SER A 85 -37.07 29.60 22.61
CA SER A 85 -37.88 29.11 21.49
C SER A 85 -37.66 29.88 20.18
N HIS A 86 -37.15 31.11 20.24
CA HIS A 86 -36.92 32.00 19.09
C HIS A 86 -35.48 31.99 18.60
N CYS A 87 -34.47 32.19 19.47
CA CYS A 87 -33.06 32.22 19.08
C CYS A 87 -32.27 30.93 19.36
N ALA A 88 -32.87 29.93 20.02
CA ALA A 88 -32.24 28.66 20.41
C ALA A 88 -30.99 28.76 21.32
N GLN A 89 -30.63 29.96 21.78
CA GLN A 89 -29.56 30.18 22.76
C GLN A 89 -29.96 29.61 24.14
N PHE A 90 -28.97 29.20 24.93
CA PHE A 90 -29.18 28.72 26.30
C PHE A 90 -29.52 29.88 27.22
N LEU A 91 -30.71 29.83 27.84
CA LEU A 91 -31.17 30.77 28.87
C LEU A 91 -30.29 30.59 30.12
N THR A 92 -29.21 31.37 30.15
CA THR A 92 -28.20 31.44 31.22
C THR A 92 -28.08 32.89 31.66
N ASP A 93 -27.42 33.15 32.80
CA ASP A 93 -27.21 34.52 33.32
C ASP A 93 -26.41 35.44 32.38
N ASN A 94 -25.86 34.91 31.27
CA ASN A 94 -25.04 35.61 30.29
C ASN A 94 -25.79 36.02 29.00
N ILE A 95 -27.10 35.79 28.88
CA ILE A 95 -27.86 36.29 27.72
C ILE A 95 -27.96 37.81 27.78
N ILE A 96 -27.53 38.47 26.71
CA ILE A 96 -27.64 39.91 26.54
C ILE A 96 -28.99 40.20 25.89
N SER A 97 -29.85 40.92 26.60
CA SER A 97 -31.13 41.43 26.08
C SER A 97 -31.04 42.94 25.84
N LEU A 98 -31.59 43.40 24.72
CA LEU A 98 -31.76 44.81 24.42
C LEU A 98 -32.95 45.39 25.20
N GLU A 99 -32.76 46.58 25.73
CA GLU A 99 -33.87 47.42 26.21
C GLU A 99 -34.67 47.97 25.01
N GLU A 100 -35.97 48.19 25.18
CA GLU A 100 -36.83 48.73 24.12
C GLU A 100 -36.40 50.17 23.77
N ASP A 101 -36.02 50.39 22.51
CA ASP A 101 -35.59 51.69 22.00
C ASP A 101 -36.80 52.54 21.62
N ILE A 102 -37.25 53.41 22.53
CA ILE A 102 -38.45 54.27 22.39
C ILE A 102 -38.32 55.26 21.21
N ASN A 103 -37.09 55.52 20.73
CA ASN A 103 -36.82 56.48 19.67
C ASN A 103 -36.72 55.86 18.27
N ALA A 104 -36.83 54.53 18.14
CA ALA A 104 -36.75 53.84 16.85
C ALA A 104 -38.09 53.94 16.09
N ILE A 105 -38.05 54.47 14.87
CA ILE A 105 -39.21 54.58 13.98
C ILE A 105 -39.37 53.26 13.18
N ASP A 106 -40.57 52.97 12.69
CA ASP A 106 -40.79 51.85 11.79
C ASP A 106 -40.07 52.03 10.43
N GLU A 107 -39.69 50.89 9.84
CA GLU A 107 -38.91 50.83 8.60
C GLU A 107 -39.57 51.57 7.42
N GLU A 108 -40.88 51.48 7.27
CA GLU A 108 -41.61 52.09 6.14
C GLU A 108 -41.61 53.61 6.24
N THR A 109 -41.85 54.14 7.43
CA THR A 109 -41.79 55.58 7.72
C THR A 109 -40.37 56.12 7.58
N ALA A 110 -39.36 55.36 8.03
CA ALA A 110 -37.96 55.76 7.90
C ALA A 110 -37.54 55.90 6.42
N LEU A 111 -37.93 54.96 5.56
CA LEU A 111 -37.59 54.95 4.13
C LEU A 111 -38.34 55.98 3.27
N GLN A 112 -39.38 56.63 3.80
CA GLN A 112 -40.11 57.73 3.15
C GLN A 112 -39.51 59.11 3.50
N SER A 113 -38.49 59.16 4.36
CA SER A 113 -37.86 60.42 4.74
C SER A 113 -37.18 61.10 3.55
N PRO A 114 -37.38 62.42 3.34
CA PRO A 114 -36.77 63.17 2.24
C PRO A 114 -35.24 63.20 2.28
N THR A 115 -34.62 62.86 3.41
CA THR A 115 -33.17 62.75 3.58
C THR A 115 -32.55 61.47 2.99
N LEU A 116 -33.35 60.47 2.62
CA LEU A 116 -32.88 59.18 2.07
C LEU A 116 -33.22 58.99 0.58
N ILE A 117 -33.81 59.99 -0.08
CA ILE A 117 -34.26 59.90 -1.47
C ILE A 117 -33.05 59.86 -2.40
N ILE A 118 -32.95 58.78 -3.18
CA ILE A 118 -32.05 58.64 -4.33
C ILE A 118 -32.94 58.74 -5.58
N ASP A 119 -32.68 59.72 -6.44
CA ASP A 119 -33.37 59.87 -7.72
C ASP A 119 -33.00 58.71 -8.66
N GLY A 120 -33.90 57.72 -8.81
CA GLY A 120 -33.75 56.63 -9.77
C GLY A 120 -34.97 55.70 -9.79
N GLU A 121 -35.52 55.46 -10.98
CA GLU A 121 -36.67 54.57 -11.24
C GLU A 121 -36.29 53.07 -11.22
N ASP A 122 -35.51 52.62 -10.23
CA ASP A 122 -35.23 51.18 -10.05
C ASP A 122 -35.99 50.62 -8.83
N GLN A 123 -36.53 49.41 -8.99
CA GLN A 123 -37.47 48.78 -8.06
C GLN A 123 -36.89 48.37 -6.68
N ASP A 124 -35.56 48.44 -6.48
CA ASP A 124 -34.86 48.03 -5.26
C ASP A 124 -34.12 49.20 -4.59
N LYS A 125 -34.47 49.54 -3.34
CA LYS A 125 -33.81 50.62 -2.56
C LYS A 125 -32.57 50.12 -1.83
N TYR A 126 -31.43 50.82 -1.94
CA TYR A 126 -30.18 50.50 -1.24
C TYR A 126 -29.76 51.62 -0.27
N CYS A 127 -29.49 51.26 0.99
CA CYS A 127 -29.09 52.17 2.06
C CYS A 127 -27.87 51.63 2.84
N LYS A 128 -27.24 52.47 3.66
CA LYS A 128 -26.22 52.06 4.65
C LYS A 128 -26.84 51.99 6.05
N LEU A 129 -26.36 51.08 6.87
CA LEU A 129 -26.80 50.91 8.26
C LEU A 129 -25.60 51.03 9.21
N THR A 130 -25.67 52.00 10.11
CA THR A 130 -24.67 52.30 11.15
C THR A 130 -25.25 52.03 12.54
N ASN A 131 -24.38 51.76 13.52
CA ASN A 131 -24.72 51.53 14.93
C ASN A 131 -25.86 50.52 15.11
N PHE A 132 -25.72 49.37 14.44
CA PHE A 132 -26.76 48.35 14.34
C PHE A 132 -26.61 47.24 15.38
N THR A 133 -27.75 46.67 15.79
CA THR A 133 -27.82 45.47 16.63
C THR A 133 -28.88 44.52 16.10
N VAL A 134 -28.56 43.23 15.98
CA VAL A 134 -29.50 42.18 15.56
C VAL A 134 -30.06 41.44 16.77
N HIS A 135 -31.38 41.22 16.79
CA HIS A 135 -32.06 40.58 17.90
C HIS A 135 -33.26 39.70 17.50
N ASP A 136 -33.69 38.84 18.41
CA ASP A 136 -34.90 38.04 18.26
C ASP A 136 -36.17 38.80 18.74
N LYS A 137 -37.33 38.12 18.68
CA LYS A 137 -38.61 38.66 19.15
C LYS A 137 -38.67 38.98 20.65
N LEU A 138 -37.76 38.41 21.43
CA LEU A 138 -37.66 38.61 22.88
C LEU A 138 -36.49 39.56 23.23
N ASN A 139 -35.97 40.28 22.22
CA ASN A 139 -34.87 41.23 22.32
C ASN A 139 -33.52 40.61 22.72
N HIS A 140 -33.33 39.30 22.59
CA HIS A 140 -32.00 38.69 22.78
C HIS A 140 -31.08 39.07 21.62
N VAL A 141 -29.86 39.51 21.92
CA VAL A 141 -28.84 39.79 20.90
C VAL A 141 -28.44 38.48 20.22
N CYS A 142 -28.58 38.43 18.90
CA CYS A 142 -28.41 37.20 18.13
C CYS A 142 -27.41 37.35 16.97
N PRO A 143 -26.53 36.36 16.76
CA PRO A 143 -25.77 36.23 15.53
C PRO A 143 -26.70 35.82 14.37
N PHE A 144 -26.63 36.53 13.25
CA PHE A 144 -27.44 36.21 12.05
C PHE A 144 -26.86 35.08 11.19
N ASP A 145 -25.57 34.78 11.36
CA ASP A 145 -24.77 33.81 10.59
C ASP A 145 -24.87 32.34 11.10
N THR A 146 -25.82 32.04 11.98
CA THR A 146 -25.95 30.72 12.65
C THR A 146 -27.01 29.79 12.04
N GLY A 147 -27.50 30.10 10.84
CA GLY A 147 -28.55 29.31 10.20
C GLY A 147 -29.96 29.57 10.75
N LEU A 148 -30.16 30.65 11.52
CA LEU A 148 -31.43 30.98 12.16
C LEU A 148 -32.47 31.49 11.15
N ILE A 149 -32.04 32.31 10.18
CA ILE A 149 -32.90 32.91 9.17
C ILE A 149 -33.43 31.80 8.24
N GLU A 150 -32.54 30.89 7.85
CA GLU A 150 -32.76 29.73 6.98
C GLU A 150 -33.72 28.71 7.62
N LYS A 151 -33.68 28.57 8.95
CA LYS A 151 -34.64 27.78 9.74
C LYS A 151 -35.98 28.49 9.96
N GLY A 152 -36.20 29.63 9.32
CA GLY A 152 -37.44 30.42 9.41
C GLY A 152 -37.62 31.15 10.74
N LYS A 153 -36.54 31.36 11.51
CA LYS A 153 -36.60 32.20 12.72
C LYS A 153 -36.51 33.67 12.33
N GLN A 154 -37.44 34.46 12.82
CA GLN A 154 -37.52 35.89 12.52
C GLN A 154 -36.55 36.67 13.41
N LEU A 155 -35.54 37.28 12.77
CA LEU A 155 -34.61 38.22 13.39
C LEU A 155 -34.92 39.65 12.93
N PHE A 156 -34.68 40.62 13.81
CA PHE A 156 -34.90 42.05 13.61
C PHE A 156 -33.60 42.82 13.85
N VAL A 157 -33.49 44.01 13.28
CA VAL A 157 -32.30 44.86 13.40
C VAL A 157 -32.72 46.26 13.81
N VAL A 158 -32.05 46.86 14.78
CA VAL A 158 -32.21 48.27 15.12
C VAL A 158 -30.93 49.00 14.78
N GLY A 159 -31.01 50.10 14.03
CA GLY A 159 -29.84 50.84 13.57
C GLY A 159 -30.17 52.20 12.97
N ASN A 160 -29.13 52.96 12.61
CA ASN A 160 -29.23 54.27 11.98
C ASN A 160 -29.11 54.11 10.45
N ILE A 161 -30.19 54.38 9.72
CA ILE A 161 -30.26 54.33 8.25
C ILE A 161 -29.63 55.60 7.66
N LYS A 162 -28.75 55.42 6.67
CA LYS A 162 -28.05 56.48 5.93
C LYS A 162 -28.16 56.27 4.42
N PRO A 163 -28.09 57.35 3.62
CA PRO A 163 -28.08 57.24 2.17
C PRO A 163 -26.76 56.61 1.68
N ILE A 164 -26.79 55.95 0.51
CA ILE A 164 -25.64 55.19 0.00
C ILE A 164 -24.40 56.07 -0.28
N CYS A 165 -24.61 57.35 -0.60
CA CYS A 165 -23.56 58.33 -0.90
C CYS A 165 -22.86 58.90 0.35
N ASP A 166 -23.33 58.60 1.57
CA ASP A 166 -22.65 59.03 2.80
C ASP A 166 -21.44 58.13 3.07
N GLU A 167 -20.23 58.70 3.11
CA GLU A 167 -18.98 57.99 3.40
C GLU A 167 -18.61 58.03 4.90
N ASN A 168 -19.31 58.81 5.73
CA ASN A 168 -18.99 58.93 7.15
C ASN A 168 -19.73 57.87 7.99
N SER A 169 -18.97 57.09 8.77
CA SER A 169 -19.49 56.06 9.68
C SER A 169 -20.01 56.58 11.03
N ASP A 170 -20.04 57.90 11.22
CA ASP A 170 -20.47 58.52 12.48
C ASP A 170 -21.98 58.54 12.65
N ASP A 171 -22.46 58.58 13.89
CA ASP A 171 -23.90 58.52 14.23
C ASP A 171 -24.72 59.75 13.78
N PHE A 172 -24.04 60.83 13.36
CA PHE A 172 -24.70 62.06 12.93
C PHE A 172 -25.44 61.89 11.59
N ASN A 173 -26.63 62.47 11.49
CA ASN A 173 -27.54 62.46 10.31
C ASN A 173 -28.16 61.09 9.91
N GLY A 174 -28.05 60.05 10.73
CA GLY A 174 -28.76 58.79 10.51
C GLY A 174 -30.17 58.76 11.10
N ILE A 175 -31.11 58.06 10.45
CA ILE A 175 -32.48 57.86 10.97
C ILE A 175 -32.52 56.56 11.79
N ARG A 176 -32.78 56.66 13.10
CA ARG A 176 -32.92 55.49 13.98
C ARG A 176 -34.20 54.73 13.65
N ALA A 177 -34.06 53.48 13.20
CA ALA A 177 -35.19 52.67 12.79
C ALA A 177 -35.08 51.22 13.28
N SER A 178 -36.24 50.59 13.49
CA SER A 178 -36.38 49.16 13.72
C SER A 178 -36.77 48.48 12.40
N LEU A 179 -35.92 47.58 11.94
CA LEU A 179 -35.94 46.93 10.63
C LEU A 179 -36.24 45.44 10.76
N GLY A 180 -36.98 44.88 9.81
CA GLY A 180 -37.13 43.44 9.67
C GLY A 180 -38.58 42.94 9.54
N PRO A 181 -38.78 41.62 9.48
CA PRO A 181 -37.77 40.57 9.69
C PRO A 181 -36.71 40.52 8.57
N ILE A 182 -35.48 40.14 8.91
CA ILE A 182 -34.42 39.87 7.93
C ILE A 182 -34.86 38.69 7.05
N ILE A 183 -34.85 38.91 5.74
CA ILE A 183 -35.19 37.88 4.74
C ILE A 183 -33.95 37.12 4.32
N GLN A 184 -32.87 37.85 4.05
CA GLN A 184 -31.60 37.30 3.60
C GLN A 184 -30.46 38.24 4.02
N TRP A 185 -29.26 37.68 4.14
CA TRP A 185 -28.02 38.41 4.31
C TRP A 185 -27.03 37.93 3.25
N TRP A 186 -26.06 38.77 2.89
CA TRP A 186 -25.05 38.46 1.88
C TRP A 186 -23.74 39.16 2.19
N VAL A 187 -22.70 38.72 1.52
CA VAL A 187 -21.39 39.37 1.52
C VAL A 187 -21.18 40.00 0.14
N SER A 188 -20.96 41.31 0.12
CA SER A 188 -20.46 42.05 -1.05
C SER A 188 -18.93 42.10 -1.01
N GLY A 189 -18.28 42.05 -2.18
CA GLY A 189 -16.83 41.89 -2.33
C GLY A 189 -15.96 42.88 -1.54
N PHE A 190 -14.66 42.61 -1.53
CA PHE A 190 -13.67 43.37 -0.76
C PHE A 190 -13.44 44.76 -1.37
N ASP A 191 -13.28 45.77 -0.50
CA ASP A 191 -13.06 47.18 -0.85
C ASP A 191 -11.63 47.46 -1.35
N GLY A 192 -11.07 46.66 -2.27
CA GLY A 192 -9.65 46.79 -2.65
C GLY A 192 -8.67 46.67 -1.48
N GLY A 193 -9.15 46.26 -0.30
CA GLY A 193 -8.47 46.08 0.97
C GLY A 193 -9.04 44.89 1.75
N LYS A 194 -8.60 44.71 3.01
CA LYS A 194 -8.93 43.53 3.84
C LYS A 194 -10.37 43.55 4.42
N LYS A 195 -11.24 44.53 4.11
CA LYS A 195 -12.55 44.66 4.76
C LYS A 195 -13.66 43.97 3.95
N VAL A 196 -14.39 43.08 4.63
CA VAL A 196 -15.58 42.39 4.14
C VAL A 196 -16.79 43.32 4.26
N LEU A 197 -17.54 43.54 3.17
CA LEU A 197 -18.78 44.31 3.22
C LEU A 197 -19.97 43.37 3.37
N VAL A 198 -20.63 43.35 4.53
CA VAL A 198 -21.81 42.51 4.79
C VAL A 198 -23.09 43.32 4.56
N GLY A 199 -24.10 42.71 3.94
CA GLY A 199 -25.41 43.32 3.70
C GLY A 199 -26.57 42.47 4.19
N ILE A 200 -27.70 43.13 4.52
CA ILE A 200 -28.96 42.49 4.94
C ILE A 200 -30.14 43.05 4.14
N SER A 201 -31.12 42.20 3.86
CA SER A 201 -32.33 42.54 3.09
C SER A 201 -33.53 42.36 3.98
N THR A 202 -34.42 43.33 3.90
CA THR A 202 -35.78 43.22 4.41
C THR A 202 -36.75 43.16 3.22
N LYS A 203 -38.05 43.21 3.51
CA LYS A 203 -39.09 43.33 2.47
C LYS A 203 -39.03 44.69 1.74
N PHE A 204 -38.41 45.70 2.35
CA PHE A 204 -38.54 47.09 1.92
C PHE A 204 -37.27 47.66 1.27
N ALA A 205 -36.08 47.24 1.72
CA ALA A 205 -34.81 47.71 1.18
C ALA A 205 -33.63 46.77 1.48
N HIS A 206 -32.50 47.07 0.85
CA HIS A 206 -31.20 46.44 1.07
C HIS A 206 -30.29 47.37 1.87
N TYR A 207 -29.61 46.84 2.88
CA TYR A 207 -28.79 47.62 3.80
C TYR A 207 -27.35 47.10 3.86
N TYR A 208 -26.38 47.97 3.55
CA TYR A 208 -24.96 47.70 3.77
C TYR A 208 -24.58 48.00 5.22
N LEU A 209 -24.08 46.98 5.93
CA LEU A 209 -23.64 47.09 7.31
C LEU A 209 -22.27 47.78 7.36
N THR A 210 -22.16 48.79 8.22
CA THR A 210 -20.92 49.59 8.35
C THR A 210 -20.29 49.45 9.73
N LYS A 211 -20.82 50.16 10.74
CA LYS A 211 -20.33 50.11 12.13
C LYS A 211 -21.36 49.41 13.03
N PRO A 212 -21.03 48.32 13.74
CA PRO A 212 -21.93 47.70 14.72
C PRO A 212 -22.07 48.60 15.96
N SER A 213 -23.13 48.39 16.77
CA SER A 213 -23.23 49.00 18.09
C SER A 213 -22.18 48.42 19.05
N GLU A 214 -21.87 49.12 20.15
CA GLU A 214 -20.91 48.62 21.17
C GLU A 214 -21.31 47.25 21.73
N ILE A 215 -22.61 46.99 21.84
CA ILE A 215 -23.17 45.73 22.33
C ILE A 215 -23.04 44.62 21.27
N TYR A 216 -23.12 44.97 19.98
CA TYR A 216 -23.08 44.01 18.86
C TYR A 216 -21.67 43.79 18.30
N GLU A 217 -20.70 44.66 18.62
CA GLU A 217 -19.33 44.60 18.12
C GLU A 217 -18.66 43.23 18.31
N PRO A 218 -18.76 42.55 19.48
CA PRO A 218 -18.17 41.22 19.67
C PRO A 218 -18.78 40.17 18.73
N THR A 219 -20.09 40.22 18.52
CA THR A 219 -20.82 39.31 17.61
C THR A 219 -20.39 39.55 16.17
N MET A 220 -20.29 40.82 15.75
CA MET A 220 -19.88 41.19 14.40
C MET A 220 -18.41 40.81 14.11
N LYS A 221 -17.52 40.89 15.10
CA LYS A 221 -16.13 40.41 14.96
C LYS A 221 -16.07 38.93 14.58
N VAL A 222 -16.89 38.09 15.21
CA VAL A 222 -16.97 36.66 14.87
C VAL A 222 -17.45 36.43 13.43
N VAL A 223 -18.46 37.19 12.98
CA VAL A 223 -18.96 37.11 11.59
C VAL A 223 -17.87 37.48 10.58
N MET A 224 -17.12 38.55 10.85
CA MET A 224 -16.04 39.02 9.99
C MET A 224 -14.89 38.00 9.92
N GLU A 225 -14.55 37.39 11.05
CA GLU A 225 -13.52 36.34 11.14
C GLU A 225 -13.92 35.08 10.37
N LYS A 226 -15.17 34.61 10.54
CA LYS A 226 -15.73 33.49 9.77
C LYS A 226 -15.69 33.74 8.27
N THR A 227 -16.11 34.93 7.84
CA THR A 227 -16.16 35.27 6.40
C THR A 227 -14.77 35.36 5.79
N TYR A 228 -13.81 35.91 6.53
CA TYR A 228 -12.41 35.96 6.09
C TYR A 228 -11.79 34.57 6.02
N LEU A 229 -12.06 33.71 7.00
CA LEU A 229 -11.60 32.32 6.97
C LEU A 229 -12.16 31.57 5.75
N THR A 230 -13.47 31.66 5.49
CA THR A 230 -14.09 31.04 4.30
C THR A 230 -13.41 31.51 3.01
N LYS A 231 -13.13 32.80 2.88
CA LYS A 231 -12.41 33.35 1.71
C LYS A 231 -11.04 32.69 1.55
N LEU A 232 -10.25 32.63 2.62
CA LEU A 232 -8.92 32.01 2.58
C LEU A 232 -8.98 30.54 2.19
N VAL A 233 -9.99 29.81 2.69
CA VAL A 233 -10.21 28.41 2.32
C VAL A 233 -10.57 28.29 0.85
N VAL A 234 -11.50 29.10 0.32
CA VAL A 234 -11.85 29.08 -1.12
C VAL A 234 -10.65 29.44 -2.00
N GLU A 235 -9.92 30.51 -1.69
CA GLU A 235 -8.71 30.92 -2.44
C GLU A 235 -7.64 29.82 -2.41
N PHE A 236 -7.50 29.12 -1.28
CA PHE A 236 -6.57 28.01 -1.16
C PHE A 236 -6.98 26.82 -2.05
N LEU A 237 -8.26 26.44 -2.00
CA LEU A 237 -8.80 25.30 -2.76
C LEU A 237 -8.76 25.56 -4.27
N GLU A 238 -8.97 26.80 -4.73
CA GLU A 238 -8.90 27.14 -6.16
C GLU A 238 -7.45 27.15 -6.70
N ASN A 239 -6.49 27.59 -5.89
CA ASN A 239 -5.11 27.75 -6.33
C ASN A 239 -4.28 26.46 -6.21
N LYS A 240 -4.65 25.52 -5.33
CA LYS A 240 -3.94 24.25 -5.14
C LYS A 240 -4.53 23.11 -5.96
N GLU A 241 -3.66 22.31 -6.57
CA GLU A 241 -4.07 21.16 -7.38
C GLU A 241 -4.57 19.97 -6.57
N ASP A 242 -3.92 19.67 -5.44
CA ASP A 242 -4.31 18.59 -4.52
C ASP A 242 -4.31 19.12 -3.07
N PRO A 243 -5.37 19.82 -2.64
CA PRO A 243 -5.44 20.35 -1.28
C PRO A 243 -5.63 19.22 -0.25
N THR A 244 -4.76 19.17 0.75
CA THR A 244 -4.88 18.31 1.95
C THR A 244 -5.18 19.15 3.19
N TYR A 245 -5.78 18.54 4.22
CA TYR A 245 -6.08 19.22 5.48
C TYR A 245 -4.84 19.86 6.12
N GLU A 246 -3.73 19.12 6.20
CA GLU A 246 -2.45 19.62 6.71
C GLU A 246 -1.91 20.82 5.91
N SER A 247 -2.04 20.77 4.58
CA SER A 247 -1.59 21.87 3.73
C SER A 247 -2.46 23.12 3.83
N LEU A 248 -3.74 22.97 4.19
CA LEU A 248 -4.63 24.08 4.51
C LEU A 248 -4.25 24.70 5.85
N LEU A 249 -3.92 23.88 6.86
CA LEU A 249 -3.46 24.38 8.16
C LEU A 249 -2.16 25.19 8.03
N ASP A 250 -1.16 24.67 7.32
CA ASP A 250 0.09 25.39 7.05
C ASP A 250 -0.16 26.71 6.30
N TYR A 251 -1.09 26.71 5.34
CA TYR A 251 -1.50 27.95 4.66
C TYR A 251 -2.12 28.95 5.64
N LEU A 252 -3.10 28.53 6.45
CA LEU A 252 -3.78 29.40 7.41
C LEU A 252 -2.85 29.94 8.50
N GLU A 253 -1.84 29.16 8.91
CA GLU A 253 -0.83 29.59 9.87
C GLU A 253 0.16 30.61 9.30
N ASN A 254 0.34 30.67 7.98
CA ASN A 254 1.27 31.61 7.35
C ASN A 254 0.59 32.89 6.81
N VAL A 255 -0.74 32.98 6.88
CA VAL A 255 -1.51 34.15 6.45
C VAL A 255 -1.68 35.16 7.58
N ASP A 256 -1.57 36.45 7.26
CA ASP A 256 -1.84 37.54 8.20
C ASP A 256 -3.30 37.54 8.68
N SER A 257 -3.52 37.71 9.99
CA SER A 257 -4.85 37.94 10.54
C SER A 257 -5.38 39.33 10.19
N LEU A 258 -6.69 39.50 10.34
CA LEU A 258 -7.34 40.81 10.27
C LEU A 258 -6.86 41.71 11.42
N GLU A 259 -6.76 43.03 11.19
CA GLU A 259 -6.38 43.99 12.23
C GLU A 259 -7.33 43.89 13.44
N GLY A 260 -6.78 43.62 14.63
CA GLY A 260 -7.56 43.44 15.86
C GLY A 260 -8.11 42.03 16.08
N HIS A 261 -7.77 41.06 15.22
CA HIS A 261 -8.11 39.64 15.39
C HIS A 261 -6.88 38.79 15.72
N GLU A 262 -7.12 37.77 16.56
CA GLU A 262 -6.15 36.72 16.85
C GLU A 262 -5.80 35.92 15.58
N LYS A 263 -4.61 35.29 15.58
CA LYS A 263 -4.15 34.44 14.48
C LYS A 263 -5.14 33.29 14.23
N LEU A 264 -5.32 32.92 12.96
CA LEU A 264 -6.11 31.75 12.58
C LEU A 264 -5.31 30.49 12.94
N ASN A 265 -5.99 29.50 13.50
CA ASN A 265 -5.41 28.22 13.92
C ASN A 265 -6.41 27.09 13.66
N GLU A 266 -5.98 25.84 13.87
CA GLU A 266 -6.82 24.66 13.70
C GLU A 266 -8.11 24.73 14.51
N ASP A 267 -8.04 25.16 15.78
CA ASP A 267 -9.21 25.27 16.65
C ASP A 267 -10.31 26.16 16.06
N LYS A 268 -9.93 27.30 15.46
CA LYS A 268 -10.87 28.20 14.79
C LYS A 268 -11.42 27.60 13.50
N LEU A 269 -10.59 26.91 12.72
CA LEU A 269 -11.04 26.21 11.53
C LEU A 269 -12.09 25.14 11.87
N LEU A 270 -11.84 24.33 12.91
CA LEU A 270 -12.78 23.31 13.38
C LEU A 270 -14.04 23.92 14.01
N TYR A 271 -13.88 24.99 14.79
CA TYR A 271 -15.01 25.68 15.42
C TYR A 271 -15.94 26.34 14.37
N TYR A 272 -15.37 26.88 13.30
CA TYR A 272 -16.12 27.50 12.20
C TYR A 272 -16.43 26.55 11.03
N ALA A 273 -16.00 25.29 11.11
CA ALA A 273 -16.14 24.32 10.02
C ALA A 273 -17.56 24.20 9.46
N PRO A 274 -18.65 24.15 10.27
CA PRO A 274 -20.01 24.08 9.73
C PRO A 274 -20.38 25.27 8.84
N PHE A 275 -19.94 26.48 9.24
CA PHE A 275 -20.17 27.69 8.46
C PHE A 275 -19.33 27.68 7.18
N VAL A 276 -18.05 27.32 7.26
CA VAL A 276 -17.15 27.23 6.10
C VAL A 276 -17.68 26.23 5.07
N THR A 277 -18.15 25.06 5.51
CA THR A 277 -18.72 24.04 4.61
C THR A 277 -19.99 24.50 3.91
N GLU A 278 -20.90 25.16 4.62
CA GLU A 278 -22.15 25.68 4.06
C GLU A 278 -21.89 26.78 3.01
N GLN A 279 -20.92 27.65 3.26
CA GLN A 279 -20.55 28.70 2.31
C GLN A 279 -19.89 28.13 1.05
N ILE A 280 -19.08 27.06 1.18
CA ILE A 280 -18.46 26.39 0.02
C ILE A 280 -19.51 25.61 -0.79
N GLU A 281 -20.47 24.94 -0.13
CA GLU A 281 -21.60 24.30 -0.82
C GLU A 281 -22.42 25.32 -1.61
N THR A 282 -22.65 26.50 -1.02
CA THR A 282 -23.32 27.60 -1.71
C THR A 282 -22.50 28.11 -2.89
N TYR A 283 -21.19 28.22 -2.74
CA TYR A 283 -20.27 28.60 -3.83
C TYR A 283 -20.34 27.60 -5.00
N ASP A 284 -20.29 26.31 -4.71
CA ASP A 284 -20.37 25.23 -5.69
C ASP A 284 -21.74 25.20 -6.40
N SER A 285 -22.84 25.54 -5.72
CA SER A 285 -24.19 25.56 -6.31
C SER A 285 -24.37 26.61 -7.42
N VAL A 286 -23.46 27.58 -7.52
CA VAL A 286 -23.47 28.68 -8.50
C VAL A 286 -22.43 28.47 -9.61
N ALA A 287 -21.58 27.45 -9.50
CA ALA A 287 -20.56 27.09 -10.49
C ALA A 287 -21.17 26.41 -11.74
N ASP A 288 -20.46 26.46 -12.87
CA ASP A 288 -20.90 25.80 -14.11
C ASP A 288 -20.74 24.25 -13.97
N ASP A 289 -21.64 23.46 -14.59
CA ASP A 289 -21.70 21.99 -14.47
C ASP A 289 -20.39 21.24 -14.83
N ASP A 290 -19.46 21.89 -15.53
CA ASP A 290 -18.18 21.33 -15.95
C ASP A 290 -17.04 21.49 -14.90
N GLU A 291 -17.26 22.24 -13.82
CA GLU A 291 -16.27 22.46 -12.75
C GLU A 291 -16.44 21.48 -11.58
N SER A 292 -15.32 21.04 -10.99
CA SER A 292 -15.35 20.15 -9.82
C SER A 292 -15.72 20.91 -8.56
N ALA A 293 -16.75 20.44 -7.86
CA ALA A 293 -17.18 21.01 -6.58
C ALA A 293 -16.06 21.01 -5.53
N LEU A 294 -15.76 22.18 -4.96
CA LEU A 294 -14.74 22.40 -3.95
C LEU A 294 -15.05 21.65 -2.64
N ILE A 295 -16.33 21.48 -2.30
CA ILE A 295 -16.78 20.69 -1.15
C ILE A 295 -16.38 19.21 -1.26
N GLU A 296 -16.17 18.74 -2.49
CA GLU A 296 -15.73 17.38 -2.77
C GLU A 296 -14.22 17.19 -2.74
N THR A 297 -13.44 18.21 -2.36
CA THR A 297 -11.99 18.03 -2.16
C THR A 297 -11.68 17.15 -0.95
N GLU A 298 -10.52 16.50 -0.95
CA GLU A 298 -10.09 15.64 0.17
C GLU A 298 -9.89 16.44 1.46
N CYS A 299 -9.32 17.63 1.35
CA CYS A 299 -9.20 18.59 2.46
C CYS A 299 -10.55 18.84 3.15
N MET A 300 -11.60 19.16 2.38
CA MET A 300 -12.93 19.46 2.92
C MET A 300 -13.60 18.25 3.53
N LYS A 301 -13.39 17.05 2.98
CA LYS A 301 -13.92 15.80 3.53
C LYS A 301 -13.30 15.45 4.87
N GLN A 302 -11.99 15.59 4.99
CA GLN A 302 -11.29 15.43 6.27
C GLN A 302 -11.76 16.47 7.28
N LEU A 303 -11.92 17.73 6.87
CA LEU A 303 -12.50 18.77 7.74
C LEU A 303 -13.91 18.39 8.24
N MET A 304 -14.78 17.91 7.35
CA MET A 304 -16.12 17.46 7.70
C MET A 304 -16.13 16.24 8.62
N GLU A 305 -15.24 15.29 8.39
CA GLU A 305 -15.10 14.09 9.23
C GLU A 305 -14.61 14.44 10.63
N ILE A 306 -13.58 15.29 10.75
CA ILE A 306 -13.02 15.74 12.03
C ILE A 306 -14.04 16.59 12.80
N ALA A 307 -14.74 17.50 12.11
CA ALA A 307 -15.76 18.36 12.70
C ALA A 307 -17.11 17.63 12.95
N GLY A 308 -17.29 16.41 12.44
CA GLY A 308 -18.52 15.63 12.60
C GLY A 308 -19.73 16.18 11.81
N ILE A 309 -19.48 16.79 10.65
CA ILE A 309 -20.50 17.41 9.79
C ILE A 309 -21.11 16.34 8.89
N ILE A 310 -22.45 16.24 8.88
CA ILE A 310 -23.21 15.33 8.01
C ILE A 310 -23.90 16.19 6.94
N ILE A 311 -23.55 15.97 5.66
CA ILE A 311 -24.27 16.58 4.55
C ILE A 311 -25.57 15.78 4.34
N ASP A 312 -26.69 16.28 4.84
CA ASP A 312 -28.00 15.83 4.41
C ASP A 312 -28.26 16.44 3.03
N GLY A 313 -28.49 15.63 2.00
CA GLY A 313 -28.73 16.06 0.61
C GLY A 313 -30.05 16.83 0.37
N LYS A 314 -30.41 17.74 1.30
CA LYS A 314 -31.61 18.59 1.30
C LYS A 314 -31.34 19.96 1.97
N SER A 315 -30.28 20.65 1.57
CA SER A 315 -30.06 22.08 1.88
C SER A 315 -30.31 22.93 0.62
N GLY A 316 -31.55 22.92 0.14
CA GLY A 316 -32.02 23.92 -0.82
C GLY A 316 -32.40 25.21 -0.09
N ALA A 317 -31.42 26.06 0.24
CA ALA A 317 -31.67 27.45 0.65
C ALA A 317 -30.44 28.30 0.28
N ALA A 318 -30.48 28.86 -0.93
CA ALA A 318 -29.40 29.67 -1.49
C ALA A 318 -29.21 30.99 -0.72
N CYS A 319 -28.01 31.24 -0.20
CA CYS A 319 -27.50 32.60 -0.08
C CYS A 319 -26.95 32.99 -1.46
N ASN A 320 -27.65 33.84 -2.21
CA ASN A 320 -27.19 34.28 -3.53
C ASN A 320 -25.98 35.20 -3.38
N ILE A 321 -24.77 34.65 -3.51
CA ILE A 321 -23.53 35.42 -3.69
C ILE A 321 -23.62 36.12 -5.07
N ARG A 322 -23.75 37.44 -5.10
CA ARG A 322 -23.69 38.21 -6.36
C ARG A 322 -22.25 38.21 -6.90
N LYS A 323 -22.08 37.68 -8.12
CA LYS A 323 -20.80 37.60 -8.88
C LYS A 323 -19.98 38.89 -8.79
N THR A 324 -18.85 38.85 -8.09
CA THR A 324 -17.76 39.85 -8.24
C THR A 324 -16.35 39.27 -8.23
N PHE A 325 -16.14 37.97 -7.97
CA PHE A 325 -14.86 37.32 -8.22
C PHE A 325 -14.75 36.93 -9.70
N LYS A 326 -14.25 37.85 -10.53
CA LYS A 326 -13.74 37.50 -11.87
C LYS A 326 -12.22 37.45 -11.82
N GLY A 327 -11.69 36.32 -11.35
CA GLY A 327 -10.43 35.81 -11.87
C GLY A 327 -10.71 35.19 -13.24
N ALA A 328 -9.90 35.49 -14.25
CA ALA A 328 -10.05 34.84 -15.56
C ALA A 328 -9.83 33.32 -15.42
N PRO A 329 -10.69 32.46 -16.01
CA PRO A 329 -10.50 31.02 -15.94
C PRO A 329 -9.22 30.66 -16.70
N LYS A 330 -8.21 30.16 -15.98
CA LYS A 330 -7.10 29.45 -16.61
C LYS A 330 -7.60 28.05 -16.94
N SER A 331 -7.95 27.79 -18.19
CA SER A 331 -8.23 26.44 -18.66
C SER A 331 -6.99 25.57 -18.41
N LYS A 332 -7.02 24.70 -17.40
CA LYS A 332 -5.98 23.68 -17.21
C LYS A 332 -6.19 22.61 -18.28
N VAL A 333 -5.51 22.78 -19.42
CA VAL A 333 -5.51 21.81 -20.52
C VAL A 333 -4.90 20.51 -20.00
N ALA A 334 -5.66 19.41 -20.10
CA ALA A 334 -5.17 18.08 -19.76
C ALA A 334 -3.99 17.71 -20.67
N LEU A 335 -2.85 17.36 -20.06
CA LEU A 335 -1.68 16.90 -20.81
C LEU A 335 -1.92 15.46 -21.27
N LYS A 336 -1.97 15.26 -22.58
CA LYS A 336 -2.13 13.93 -23.19
C LYS A 336 -0.88 13.06 -22.93
N PRO A 337 -1.02 11.80 -22.49
CA PRO A 337 0.12 10.92 -22.28
C PRO A 337 0.86 10.65 -23.60
N THR A 338 2.19 10.71 -23.55
CA THR A 338 3.04 10.27 -24.66
C THR A 338 3.12 8.75 -24.64
N THR A 339 2.54 8.10 -25.65
CA THR A 339 2.39 6.65 -25.70
C THR A 339 2.98 6.05 -26.97
N THR A 340 3.57 4.85 -26.86
CA THR A 340 3.93 4.05 -28.04
C THR A 340 2.69 3.36 -28.61
N PRO A 341 2.68 2.98 -29.90
CA PRO A 341 1.52 2.33 -30.53
C PRO A 341 1.02 1.06 -29.81
N ILE A 342 1.94 0.27 -29.24
CA ILE A 342 1.58 -0.94 -28.46
C ILE A 342 0.79 -0.56 -27.21
N VAL A 343 1.29 0.39 -26.42
CA VAL A 343 0.61 0.82 -25.19
C VAL A 343 -0.69 1.53 -25.52
N GLN A 344 -0.68 2.41 -26.52
CA GLN A 344 -1.88 3.14 -26.94
C GLN A 344 -3.03 2.18 -27.30
N ARG A 345 -2.79 1.09 -28.04
CA ARG A 345 -3.85 0.12 -28.39
C ARG A 345 -4.48 -0.57 -27.19
N VAL A 346 -3.71 -0.87 -26.15
CA VAL A 346 -4.21 -1.56 -24.95
C VAL A 346 -5.02 -0.60 -24.06
N PHE A 347 -4.64 0.68 -24.04
CA PHE A 347 -5.27 1.70 -23.20
C PHE A 347 -6.28 2.61 -23.97
N ALA A 348 -6.43 2.48 -25.30
CA ALA A 348 -7.29 3.35 -26.11
C ALA A 348 -8.81 3.23 -25.82
N ASN A 349 -9.26 2.10 -25.29
CA ASN A 349 -10.68 1.84 -25.00
C ASN A 349 -11.04 2.20 -23.54
N GLU A 350 -10.62 3.36 -23.05
CA GLU A 350 -11.00 3.87 -21.72
C GLU A 350 -12.42 4.45 -21.70
N GLU A 351 -13.42 3.67 -22.10
CA GLU A 351 -14.80 3.92 -21.67
C GLU A 351 -14.91 3.41 -20.23
N ILE A 352 -15.16 4.34 -19.30
CA ILE A 352 -15.26 4.08 -17.86
C ILE A 352 -16.64 3.45 -17.64
N GLU A 353 -16.72 2.12 -17.62
CA GLU A 353 -17.91 1.43 -17.13
C GLU A 353 -17.86 1.40 -15.59
N ASP A 354 -18.71 2.22 -14.98
CA ASP A 354 -18.93 2.28 -13.53
C ASP A 354 -19.78 1.08 -13.09
N GLU A 355 -19.16 -0.08 -12.87
CA GLU A 355 -19.78 -1.16 -12.10
C GLU A 355 -18.95 -1.47 -10.85
N HIS A 356 -19.49 -1.07 -9.69
CA HIS A 356 -18.97 -1.42 -8.38
C HIS A 356 -19.68 -2.66 -7.85
N GLU A 357 -19.12 -3.83 -8.08
CA GLU A 357 -19.28 -4.96 -7.17
C GLU A 357 -18.04 -5.06 -6.28
N ASP A 358 -18.23 -4.98 -4.97
CA ASP A 358 -17.21 -5.35 -3.99
C ASP A 358 -16.89 -6.84 -4.17
N ALA A 359 -15.88 -7.14 -4.99
CA ALA A 359 -15.43 -8.51 -5.20
C ALA A 359 -14.89 -9.07 -3.87
N GLU A 360 -15.65 -9.98 -3.25
CA GLU A 360 -15.21 -10.75 -2.11
C GLU A 360 -13.88 -11.46 -2.45
N ILE A 361 -12.94 -11.47 -1.50
CA ILE A 361 -11.70 -12.23 -1.62
C ILE A 361 -12.06 -13.72 -1.58
N ILE A 362 -12.33 -14.31 -2.74
CA ILE A 362 -12.53 -15.75 -2.87
C ILE A 362 -11.15 -16.40 -2.74
N ASN A 363 -10.87 -16.97 -1.57
CA ASN A 363 -9.75 -17.89 -1.35
C ASN A 363 -10.02 -19.21 -2.09
N SER A 364 -9.99 -19.18 -3.42
CA SER A 364 -10.03 -20.39 -4.23
C SER A 364 -8.61 -20.88 -4.48
N SER A 365 -8.37 -22.16 -4.19
CA SER A 365 -7.15 -22.83 -4.63
C SER A 365 -7.21 -22.97 -6.16
N PRO A 366 -6.09 -22.81 -6.89
CA PRO A 366 -6.10 -23.04 -8.33
C PRO A 366 -6.61 -24.46 -8.61
N CYS A 367 -7.69 -24.55 -9.39
CA CYS A 367 -8.40 -25.80 -9.63
C CYS A 367 -7.47 -26.82 -10.31
N THR A 368 -7.08 -27.85 -9.58
CA THR A 368 -6.48 -29.06 -10.18
C THR A 368 -7.57 -29.77 -10.97
N ARG A 369 -7.48 -29.67 -12.31
CA ARG A 369 -8.39 -30.36 -13.24
C ARG A 369 -8.37 -31.86 -12.94
N ARG A 370 -9.51 -32.42 -12.54
CA ARG A 370 -9.71 -33.86 -12.29
C ARG A 370 -10.62 -34.40 -13.39
N THR A 371 -10.13 -35.39 -14.13
CA THR A 371 -10.86 -35.95 -15.27
C THR A 371 -11.68 -37.18 -14.83
N GLU A 372 -13.02 -37.08 -14.85
CA GLU A 372 -13.92 -38.24 -14.66
C GLU A 372 -14.35 -38.88 -16.00
N LYS A 373 -15.00 -40.05 -15.93
CA LYS A 373 -15.19 -40.97 -17.06
C LYS A 373 -16.23 -40.48 -18.10
N LEU A 374 -15.76 -39.86 -19.18
CA LEU A 374 -16.56 -39.55 -20.37
C LEU A 374 -17.19 -40.80 -21.04
N ARG A 375 -18.50 -40.73 -21.36
CA ARG A 375 -19.28 -41.76 -22.11
C ARG A 375 -19.39 -41.44 -23.61
N LEU A 376 -18.26 -41.41 -24.33
CA LEU A 376 -18.23 -41.19 -25.78
C LEU A 376 -17.81 -42.46 -26.54
N LYS A 377 -18.47 -42.75 -27.67
CA LYS A 377 -18.07 -43.79 -28.63
C LYS A 377 -17.24 -43.16 -29.73
N THR A 378 -15.94 -43.42 -29.73
CA THR A 378 -14.97 -42.85 -30.70
C THR A 378 -14.32 -43.97 -31.51
N ARG A 379 -14.27 -43.85 -32.85
CA ARG A 379 -13.55 -44.81 -33.71
C ARG A 379 -12.06 -44.46 -33.71
N CYS A 380 -11.21 -45.39 -33.25
CA CYS A 380 -9.77 -45.18 -33.15
C CYS A 380 -8.97 -46.35 -33.73
N LYS A 381 -8.04 -46.07 -34.65
CA LYS A 381 -7.10 -47.03 -35.26
C LYS A 381 -5.67 -46.54 -35.12
N TRP A 382 -4.72 -47.44 -34.90
CA TRP A 382 -3.30 -47.10 -34.87
C TRP A 382 -2.72 -47.02 -36.28
N ILE A 383 -1.76 -46.13 -36.50
CA ILE A 383 -1.04 -46.00 -37.77
C ILE A 383 0.46 -46.18 -37.52
N GLY A 384 1.08 -47.15 -38.21
CA GLY A 384 2.52 -47.45 -38.14
C GLY A 384 2.86 -48.65 -37.24
N CYS A 385 4.16 -48.94 -37.12
CA CYS A 385 4.67 -50.01 -36.27
C CYS A 385 4.66 -49.62 -34.78
N SER A 386 4.40 -50.59 -33.90
CA SER A 386 4.47 -50.39 -32.46
C SER A 386 5.88 -50.63 -31.92
N ILE A 387 6.22 -49.90 -30.85
CA ILE A 387 7.47 -50.08 -30.12
C ILE A 387 7.13 -50.47 -28.68
N ARG A 388 7.57 -51.65 -28.25
CA ARG A 388 7.25 -52.19 -26.93
C ARG A 388 8.26 -51.71 -25.89
N CYS A 389 7.76 -51.06 -24.83
CA CYS A 389 8.58 -50.62 -23.70
C CYS A 389 7.75 -50.64 -22.41
N ASN A 390 8.26 -51.26 -21.33
CA ASN A 390 7.64 -51.31 -19.99
C ASN A 390 6.15 -51.70 -19.98
N GLY A 391 5.76 -52.74 -20.73
CA GLY A 391 4.37 -53.21 -20.78
C GLY A 391 3.41 -52.32 -21.61
N LYS A 392 3.94 -51.32 -22.32
CA LYS A 392 3.19 -50.43 -23.22
C LYS A 392 3.64 -50.62 -24.66
N LEU A 393 2.70 -50.54 -25.60
CA LEU A 393 2.95 -50.52 -27.04
C LEU A 393 2.80 -49.09 -27.54
N TYR A 394 3.91 -48.41 -27.76
CA TYR A 394 3.91 -47.03 -28.24
C TYR A 394 3.75 -46.95 -29.74
N TYR A 395 3.00 -45.94 -30.21
CA TYR A 395 2.76 -45.66 -31.62
C TYR A 395 3.09 -44.20 -31.90
N ASN A 396 3.62 -43.91 -33.10
CA ASN A 396 3.92 -42.54 -33.50
C ASN A 396 2.65 -41.76 -33.90
N SER A 397 1.61 -42.46 -34.37
CA SER A 397 0.37 -41.83 -34.85
C SER A 397 -0.88 -42.70 -34.68
N ALA A 398 -2.04 -42.06 -34.57
CA ALA A 398 -3.36 -42.69 -34.50
C ALA A 398 -4.37 -41.96 -35.40
N GLU A 399 -5.31 -42.70 -35.97
CA GLU A 399 -6.49 -42.18 -36.64
C GLU A 399 -7.67 -42.15 -35.66
N ILE A 400 -8.26 -40.98 -35.44
CA ILE A 400 -9.39 -40.76 -34.54
C ILE A 400 -10.49 -40.06 -35.34
N ASN A 401 -11.67 -40.68 -35.44
CA ASN A 401 -12.80 -40.16 -36.22
C ASN A 401 -12.44 -39.73 -37.67
N GLY A 402 -11.50 -40.45 -38.30
CA GLY A 402 -11.05 -40.17 -39.68
C GLY A 402 -9.95 -39.11 -39.81
N THR A 403 -9.47 -38.53 -38.69
CA THR A 403 -8.34 -37.57 -38.69
C THR A 403 -7.09 -38.23 -38.12
N LYS A 404 -5.95 -38.04 -38.78
CA LYS A 404 -4.63 -38.53 -38.32
C LYS A 404 -4.01 -37.56 -37.31
N PHE A 405 -3.60 -38.10 -36.16
CA PHE A 405 -2.85 -37.41 -35.11
C PHE A 405 -1.49 -38.08 -34.94
N SER A 406 -0.42 -37.28 -34.87
CA SER A 406 0.95 -37.70 -34.64
C SER A 406 1.48 -37.14 -33.32
N CYS A 407 2.50 -37.77 -32.74
CA CYS A 407 3.22 -37.20 -31.59
C CYS A 407 3.82 -35.84 -32.00
N GLY A 408 3.64 -34.82 -31.17
CA GLY A 408 3.98 -33.41 -31.46
C GLY A 408 2.78 -32.57 -31.94
N ASP A 409 1.72 -33.19 -32.47
CA ASP A 409 0.50 -32.46 -32.85
C ASP A 409 -0.20 -31.86 -31.62
N CYS A 410 -0.95 -30.78 -31.85
CA CYS A 410 -1.83 -30.19 -30.84
C CYS A 410 -3.30 -30.54 -31.12
N ALA A 411 -4.09 -30.64 -30.05
CA ALA A 411 -5.50 -31.00 -30.11
C ALA A 411 -6.30 -30.25 -29.04
N LEU A 412 -7.60 -30.07 -29.31
CA LEU A 412 -8.57 -29.69 -28.30
C LEU A 412 -9.07 -30.96 -27.61
N VAL A 413 -8.89 -31.02 -26.29
CA VAL A 413 -9.23 -32.17 -25.46
C VAL A 413 -10.42 -31.80 -24.58
N GLN A 414 -11.44 -32.66 -24.55
CA GLN A 414 -12.64 -32.46 -23.75
C GLN A 414 -12.42 -32.96 -22.31
N THR A 415 -12.78 -32.12 -21.34
CA THR A 415 -12.81 -32.44 -19.92
C THR A 415 -14.21 -32.15 -19.37
N GLU A 416 -14.71 -32.96 -18.45
CA GLU A 416 -16.00 -32.65 -17.78
C GLU A 416 -15.74 -31.68 -16.62
N GLY A 417 -16.39 -30.51 -16.65
CA GLY A 417 -16.48 -29.57 -15.54
C GLY A 417 -17.88 -29.61 -14.90
N ASN A 418 -18.03 -29.05 -13.70
CA ASN A 418 -19.23 -29.16 -12.83
C ASN A 418 -20.57 -28.65 -13.41
N SER A 419 -20.63 -28.18 -14.65
CA SER A 419 -21.91 -27.81 -15.30
C SER A 419 -21.90 -27.70 -16.83
N ASN A 420 -20.75 -27.79 -17.52
CA ASN A 420 -20.64 -27.88 -18.98
C ASN A 420 -19.31 -28.55 -19.36
N SER A 421 -19.28 -29.38 -20.41
CA SER A 421 -18.03 -29.99 -20.88
C SER A 421 -17.12 -28.90 -21.48
N SER A 422 -16.00 -28.59 -20.83
CA SER A 422 -15.01 -27.62 -21.32
C SER A 422 -14.01 -28.31 -22.25
N THR A 423 -13.51 -27.57 -23.24
CA THR A 423 -12.45 -28.05 -24.13
C THR A 423 -11.19 -27.24 -23.92
N HIS A 424 -10.07 -27.91 -23.71
CA HIS A 424 -8.79 -27.26 -23.46
C HIS A 424 -7.74 -27.67 -24.50
N PRO A 425 -6.86 -26.73 -24.92
CA PRO A 425 -5.77 -27.02 -25.83
C PRO A 425 -4.68 -27.83 -25.13
N ALA A 426 -4.18 -28.85 -25.83
CA ALA A 426 -3.10 -29.69 -25.33
C ALA A 426 -2.19 -30.16 -26.47
N ARG A 427 -0.89 -30.33 -26.17
CA ARG A 427 0.08 -30.97 -27.06
C ARG A 427 0.15 -32.46 -26.77
N ILE A 428 0.10 -33.28 -27.82
CA ILE A 428 0.25 -34.72 -27.72
C ILE A 428 1.74 -35.06 -27.65
N ILE A 429 2.18 -35.59 -26.53
CA ILE A 429 3.59 -35.93 -26.32
C ILE A 429 3.89 -37.37 -26.72
N SER A 430 3.03 -38.30 -26.32
CA SER A 430 3.17 -39.71 -26.69
C SER A 430 1.83 -40.41 -26.76
N MET A 431 1.74 -41.49 -27.55
CA MET A 431 0.56 -42.34 -27.67
C MET A 431 0.95 -43.80 -27.47
N TRP A 432 0.13 -44.56 -26.74
CA TRP A 432 0.36 -45.98 -26.54
C TRP A 432 -0.92 -46.77 -26.28
N GLU A 433 -0.80 -48.08 -26.42
CA GLU A 433 -1.78 -49.04 -25.95
C GLU A 433 -1.20 -49.78 -24.75
N ASP A 434 -1.97 -49.83 -23.67
CA ASP A 434 -1.60 -50.60 -22.48
C ASP A 434 -1.95 -52.06 -22.69
N VAL A 435 -0.96 -52.94 -22.59
CA VAL A 435 -1.09 -54.38 -22.88
C VAL A 435 -1.98 -55.09 -21.86
N PHE A 436 -2.08 -54.57 -20.64
CA PHE A 436 -2.88 -55.18 -19.58
C PHE A 436 -4.34 -54.76 -19.62
N SER A 437 -4.61 -53.46 -19.84
CA SER A 437 -5.97 -52.92 -19.86
C SER A 437 -6.61 -52.87 -21.25
N ASN A 438 -5.84 -53.09 -22.32
CA ASN A 438 -6.24 -52.87 -23.72
C ASN A 438 -6.83 -51.47 -23.96
N LEU A 439 -6.45 -50.48 -23.13
CA LEU A 439 -6.87 -49.09 -23.30
C LEU A 439 -5.88 -48.37 -24.21
N LYS A 440 -6.44 -47.64 -25.19
CA LYS A 440 -5.67 -46.73 -26.04
C LYS A 440 -5.56 -45.37 -25.36
N LEU A 441 -4.35 -45.01 -24.98
CA LEU A 441 -4.02 -43.84 -24.18
C LEU A 441 -3.07 -42.90 -24.92
N PHE A 442 -3.05 -41.65 -24.48
CA PHE A 442 -2.07 -40.66 -24.88
C PHE A 442 -1.69 -39.79 -23.69
N HIS A 443 -0.49 -39.24 -23.75
CA HIS A 443 0.04 -38.32 -22.76
C HIS A 443 0.02 -36.91 -23.35
N VAL A 444 -0.54 -35.97 -22.59
CA VAL A 444 -0.70 -34.58 -23.02
C VAL A 444 0.05 -33.62 -22.13
N GLN A 445 0.54 -32.54 -22.73
CA GLN A 445 0.96 -31.33 -22.04
C GLN A 445 -0.10 -30.25 -22.25
N TRP A 446 -0.57 -29.62 -21.18
CA TRP A 446 -1.67 -28.67 -21.22
C TRP A 446 -1.22 -27.25 -21.59
N PHE A 447 -2.10 -26.55 -22.29
CA PHE A 447 -2.06 -25.10 -22.42
C PHE A 447 -3.23 -24.47 -21.63
N ALA A 448 -3.01 -23.24 -21.16
CA ALA A 448 -4.07 -22.35 -20.68
C ALA A 448 -4.47 -21.40 -21.81
N PHE A 449 -5.75 -21.07 -21.89
CA PHE A 449 -6.19 -19.88 -22.61
C PHE A 449 -5.72 -18.65 -21.85
N GLY A 450 -5.48 -17.53 -22.54
CA GLY A 450 -5.17 -16.27 -21.88
C GLY A 450 -6.22 -15.86 -20.83
N ALA A 451 -7.50 -16.15 -21.08
CA ALA A 451 -8.60 -15.92 -20.15
C ALA A 451 -8.51 -16.73 -18.84
N ASP A 452 -7.81 -17.88 -18.85
CA ASP A 452 -7.57 -18.70 -17.65
C ASP A 452 -6.40 -18.17 -16.80
N THR A 453 -5.72 -17.10 -17.23
CA THR A 453 -4.59 -16.49 -16.53
C THR A 453 -5.01 -15.22 -15.78
N VAL A 454 -4.07 -14.58 -15.06
CA VAL A 454 -4.33 -13.27 -14.42
C VAL A 454 -4.79 -12.18 -15.39
N LEU A 455 -4.54 -12.33 -16.70
CA LEU A 455 -4.99 -11.38 -17.73
C LEU A 455 -6.51 -11.35 -17.91
N GLY A 456 -7.19 -12.48 -17.64
CA GLY A 456 -8.63 -12.60 -17.86
C GLY A 456 -9.06 -12.29 -19.30
N ASP A 457 -10.19 -11.62 -19.40
CA ASP A 457 -10.87 -11.15 -20.61
C ASP A 457 -10.02 -10.23 -21.51
N ILE A 458 -9.00 -9.55 -20.98
CA ILE A 458 -8.11 -8.66 -21.74
C ILE A 458 -7.07 -9.46 -22.57
N ALA A 459 -6.94 -10.76 -22.33
CA ALA A 459 -6.00 -11.59 -23.07
C ALA A 459 -6.42 -11.76 -24.55
N ASN A 460 -5.44 -11.99 -25.42
CA ASN A 460 -5.73 -12.32 -26.82
C ASN A 460 -6.38 -13.72 -26.89
N GLU A 461 -7.54 -13.82 -27.55
CA GLU A 461 -8.32 -15.06 -27.67
C GLU A 461 -7.54 -16.23 -28.30
N TYR A 462 -6.58 -15.93 -29.18
CA TYR A 462 -5.74 -16.92 -29.86
C TYR A 462 -4.41 -17.17 -29.15
N GLU A 463 -4.08 -16.41 -28.11
CA GLU A 463 -2.86 -16.60 -27.35
C GLU A 463 -3.06 -17.65 -26.25
N LEU A 464 -2.19 -18.65 -26.29
CA LEU A 464 -2.12 -19.73 -25.32
C LEU A 464 -0.85 -19.60 -24.49
N PHE A 465 -0.88 -20.17 -23.29
CA PHE A 465 0.26 -20.24 -22.40
C PHE A 465 0.55 -21.68 -22.04
N ILE A 466 1.82 -22.10 -22.17
CA ILE A 466 2.20 -23.47 -21.84
C ILE A 466 2.29 -23.64 -20.32
N LEU A 467 1.77 -24.76 -19.80
CA LEU A 467 1.70 -25.05 -18.37
C LEU A 467 2.66 -26.16 -17.96
N ASP A 468 3.00 -26.19 -16.67
CA ASP A 468 3.70 -27.32 -16.03
C ASP A 468 2.70 -28.39 -15.56
N GLN A 469 1.78 -28.73 -16.45
CA GLN A 469 0.72 -29.71 -16.20
C GLN A 469 0.66 -30.69 -17.36
N CYS A 470 0.68 -31.98 -17.04
CA CYS A 470 0.57 -33.06 -18.00
C CYS A 470 -0.25 -34.21 -17.44
N GLU A 471 -0.95 -34.95 -18.29
CA GLU A 471 -1.86 -36.02 -17.88
C GLU A 471 -1.89 -37.18 -18.89
N ASN A 472 -2.22 -38.38 -18.42
CA ASN A 472 -2.50 -39.53 -19.28
C ASN A 472 -4.01 -39.64 -19.48
N LEU A 473 -4.47 -39.58 -20.72
CA LEU A 473 -5.89 -39.63 -21.05
C LEU A 473 -6.20 -40.72 -22.07
N PRO A 474 -7.43 -41.28 -22.07
CA PRO A 474 -7.90 -42.11 -23.17
C PRO A 474 -8.11 -41.33 -24.47
N LEU A 475 -7.70 -41.88 -25.62
CA LEU A 475 -7.79 -41.20 -26.93
C LEU A 475 -9.20 -40.66 -27.28
N LYS A 476 -10.26 -41.22 -26.70
CA LYS A 476 -11.64 -40.73 -26.85
C LYS A 476 -11.87 -39.28 -26.38
N HIS A 477 -10.96 -38.70 -25.59
CA HIS A 477 -11.07 -37.31 -25.10
C HIS A 477 -10.64 -36.29 -26.15
N ILE A 478 -9.97 -36.72 -27.23
CA ILE A 478 -9.58 -35.84 -28.34
C ILE A 478 -10.84 -35.46 -29.12
N LYS A 479 -11.18 -34.17 -29.13
CA LYS A 479 -12.32 -33.63 -29.89
C LYS A 479 -11.93 -33.35 -31.34
N CYS A 480 -10.88 -32.55 -31.55
CA CYS A 480 -10.38 -32.19 -32.88
C CYS A 480 -8.90 -31.76 -32.83
N LYS A 481 -8.27 -31.75 -34.01
CA LYS A 481 -6.90 -31.26 -34.20
C LYS A 481 -6.89 -29.73 -34.19
N CYS A 482 -5.89 -29.14 -33.54
CA CYS A 482 -5.65 -27.69 -33.59
C CYS A 482 -4.19 -27.42 -33.96
N GLU A 483 -3.96 -26.34 -34.72
CA GLU A 483 -2.62 -25.86 -35.01
C GLU A 483 -2.25 -24.80 -33.98
N ILE A 484 -1.13 -25.02 -33.29
CA ILE A 484 -0.59 -24.08 -32.30
C ILE A 484 0.84 -23.75 -32.72
N GLU A 485 1.10 -22.49 -33.05
CA GLU A 485 2.41 -22.01 -33.45
C GLU A 485 3.22 -21.50 -32.25
N PHE A 486 4.50 -21.86 -32.17
CA PHE A 486 5.42 -21.21 -31.23
C PHE A 486 5.97 -19.93 -31.85
N LYS A 487 5.71 -18.79 -31.23
CA LYS A 487 6.28 -17.50 -31.64
C LYS A 487 7.45 -17.17 -30.75
N SER A 488 8.66 -17.43 -31.26
CA SER A 488 9.89 -17.03 -30.60
C SER A 488 10.07 -15.51 -30.67
N THR A 489 10.82 -14.98 -29.71
CA THR A 489 11.16 -13.56 -29.70
C THR A 489 12.12 -13.24 -30.86
N PRO A 490 11.84 -12.20 -31.67
CA PRO A 490 12.72 -11.80 -32.77
C PRO A 490 14.15 -11.48 -32.32
N VAL A 491 15.15 -11.73 -33.17
CA VAL A 491 16.57 -11.44 -32.87
C VAL A 491 16.82 -9.94 -32.68
N ASN A 492 16.10 -9.11 -33.44
CA ASN A 492 16.15 -7.65 -33.38
C ASN A 492 15.17 -7.04 -32.36
N TRP A 493 14.64 -7.82 -31.42
CA TRP A 493 13.60 -7.41 -30.47
C TRP A 493 13.90 -6.10 -29.73
N SER A 494 15.16 -5.87 -29.33
CA SER A 494 15.57 -4.65 -28.63
C SER A 494 15.42 -3.37 -29.48
N TRP A 495 15.36 -3.52 -30.80
CA TRP A 495 15.26 -2.40 -31.75
C TRP A 495 13.83 -2.10 -32.17
N LEU A 496 12.89 -3.05 -31.99
CA LEU A 496 11.49 -2.94 -32.39
C LEU A 496 10.65 -1.98 -31.51
N GLY A 497 11.22 -1.45 -30.43
CA GLY A 497 10.51 -0.55 -29.51
C GLY A 497 9.93 0.69 -30.19
N GLY A 498 8.67 1.04 -29.92
CA GLY A 498 8.01 2.19 -30.54
C GLY A 498 7.57 2.01 -32.00
N GLU A 499 7.81 0.85 -32.62
CA GLU A 499 7.22 0.51 -33.93
C GLU A 499 5.79 0.00 -33.75
N ASP A 500 4.91 0.26 -34.74
CA ASP A 500 3.60 -0.39 -34.78
C ASP A 500 3.75 -1.83 -35.29
N ILE A 501 4.12 -2.71 -34.37
CA ILE A 501 4.15 -4.13 -34.63
C ILE A 501 2.69 -4.57 -34.70
N ASN A 502 2.27 -5.08 -35.87
CA ASN A 502 0.99 -5.79 -36.01
C ASN A 502 0.97 -6.94 -35.00
N VAL A 503 0.32 -6.74 -33.85
CA VAL A 503 0.04 -7.82 -32.90
C VAL A 503 -0.76 -8.83 -33.69
N VAL A 504 -0.14 -9.98 -33.94
CA VAL A 504 -0.59 -10.92 -34.95
C VAL A 504 -2.06 -11.27 -34.71
N GLN A 505 -2.97 -10.70 -35.51
CA GLN A 505 -4.33 -11.20 -35.69
C GLN A 505 -4.22 -12.47 -36.55
N SER A 506 -3.62 -13.50 -35.97
CA SER A 506 -3.57 -14.82 -36.58
C SER A 506 -4.91 -15.49 -36.28
N PRO A 507 -5.63 -16.01 -37.29
CA PRO A 507 -6.78 -16.89 -37.04
C PRO A 507 -6.37 -18.24 -36.41
N LYS A 508 -5.07 -18.45 -36.15
CA LYS A 508 -4.50 -19.66 -35.55
C LYS A 508 -3.97 -19.38 -34.15
N TYR A 509 -4.16 -20.36 -33.27
CA TYR A 509 -3.60 -20.34 -31.93
C TYR A 509 -2.07 -20.23 -31.96
N PHE A 510 -1.51 -19.47 -31.02
CA PHE A 510 -0.07 -19.35 -30.85
C PHE A 510 0.28 -19.25 -29.38
N TYR A 511 1.54 -19.51 -29.03
CA TYR A 511 2.05 -19.28 -27.68
C TYR A 511 3.45 -18.66 -27.73
N ARG A 512 3.74 -17.83 -26.72
CA ARG A 512 5.04 -17.18 -26.52
C ARG A 512 5.67 -17.54 -25.19
N LYS A 513 4.84 -17.67 -24.15
CA LYS A 513 5.27 -17.75 -22.74
C LYS A 513 4.74 -19.01 -22.04
N PHE A 514 5.46 -19.40 -21.00
CA PHE A 514 5.07 -20.36 -19.99
C PHE A 514 4.39 -19.64 -18.83
N TYR A 515 3.32 -20.20 -18.28
CA TYR A 515 2.55 -19.59 -17.19
C TYR A 515 2.56 -20.48 -15.95
N GLN A 516 2.82 -19.88 -14.79
CA GLN A 516 2.76 -20.53 -13.48
C GLN A 516 1.50 -20.04 -12.72
N PRO A 517 0.43 -20.85 -12.61
CA PRO A 517 -0.84 -20.39 -12.03
C PRO A 517 -0.76 -19.96 -10.56
N VAL A 518 0.09 -20.61 -9.75
CA VAL A 518 0.19 -20.34 -8.30
C VAL A 518 0.88 -19.00 -8.02
N SER A 519 1.90 -18.66 -8.80
CA SER A 519 2.71 -17.45 -8.61
C SER A 519 2.31 -16.31 -9.55
N GLY A 520 1.42 -16.56 -10.52
CA GLY A 520 1.00 -15.58 -11.52
C GLY A 520 2.12 -15.17 -12.48
N ARG A 521 3.18 -15.98 -12.61
CA ARG A 521 4.38 -15.64 -13.40
C ARG A 521 4.25 -16.05 -14.86
N PHE A 522 4.74 -15.19 -15.75
CA PHE A 522 4.92 -15.47 -17.17
C PHE A 522 6.41 -15.49 -17.50
N GLU A 523 6.90 -16.61 -18.00
CA GLU A 523 8.32 -16.84 -18.25
C GLU A 523 8.54 -17.35 -19.68
N ASP A 524 9.78 -17.32 -20.15
CA ASP A 524 10.09 -17.99 -21.42
C ASP A 524 9.93 -19.51 -21.27
N PRO A 525 9.38 -20.22 -22.27
CA PRO A 525 9.25 -21.66 -22.21
C PRO A 525 10.61 -22.33 -21.99
N PRO A 526 10.72 -23.32 -21.08
CA PRO A 526 11.93 -24.13 -20.94
C PRO A 526 12.36 -24.71 -22.30
N LEU A 527 13.66 -24.76 -22.56
CA LEU A 527 14.22 -25.31 -23.80
C LEU A 527 13.72 -26.74 -24.11
N GLU A 528 13.49 -27.52 -23.06
CA GLU A 528 12.93 -28.87 -23.09
C GLU A 528 11.52 -28.94 -23.70
N TYR A 529 10.80 -27.82 -23.80
CA TYR A 529 9.46 -27.72 -24.37
C TYR A 529 9.46 -27.19 -25.81
N THR A 530 10.62 -26.79 -26.33
CA THR A 530 10.76 -26.13 -27.64
C THR A 530 11.50 -26.96 -28.69
N ASP A 531 12.29 -27.96 -28.29
CA ASP A 531 13.02 -28.83 -29.22
C ASP A 531 12.43 -30.25 -29.29
N TYR A 532 11.62 -30.49 -30.31
CA TYR A 532 11.13 -31.82 -30.68
C TYR A 532 11.83 -32.35 -31.95
N SER A 533 12.87 -31.66 -32.41
CA SER A 533 13.29 -31.76 -33.80
C SER A 533 14.13 -32.99 -34.11
N GLU A 534 14.92 -33.56 -33.18
CA GLU A 534 15.62 -34.82 -33.48
C GLU A 534 16.16 -35.51 -32.22
N LYS A 535 15.66 -36.74 -31.97
CA LYS A 535 16.18 -37.75 -31.01
C LYS A 535 16.08 -37.45 -29.50
N LYS A 536 14.89 -37.65 -28.91
CA LYS A 536 14.75 -38.12 -27.53
C LYS A 536 13.61 -39.15 -27.39
N TYR A 537 13.84 -40.12 -26.51
CA TYR A 537 13.17 -41.40 -26.33
C TYR A 537 11.64 -41.37 -26.35
N ILE A 538 11.03 -42.39 -26.95
CA ILE A 538 9.59 -42.67 -26.91
C ILE A 538 9.07 -42.63 -25.46
N GLY A 539 8.04 -41.83 -25.21
CA GLY A 539 7.44 -41.68 -23.88
C GLY A 539 8.13 -40.69 -22.96
N HIS A 540 9.09 -39.90 -23.46
CA HIS A 540 9.70 -38.79 -22.71
C HIS A 540 8.80 -37.54 -22.74
N CYS A 541 8.62 -36.91 -21.59
CA CYS A 541 7.87 -35.66 -21.43
C CYS A 541 8.63 -34.75 -20.50
N GLY A 542 9.10 -33.59 -20.99
CA GLY A 542 9.83 -32.62 -20.16
C GLY A 542 9.02 -32.19 -18.93
N CYS A 543 7.69 -32.07 -19.05
CA CYS A 543 6.82 -31.75 -17.92
C CYS A 543 6.85 -32.84 -16.85
N CYS A 544 6.77 -34.11 -17.25
CA CYS A 544 6.93 -35.22 -16.31
C CYS A 544 8.30 -35.19 -15.63
N ASP A 545 9.35 -34.83 -16.35
CA ASP A 545 10.71 -34.87 -15.80
C ASP A 545 10.98 -33.68 -14.87
N ARG A 546 10.44 -32.50 -15.16
CA ARG A 546 10.40 -31.37 -14.21
C ARG A 546 9.57 -31.70 -12.97
N LEU A 547 8.39 -32.30 -13.12
CA LEU A 547 7.55 -32.72 -11.99
C LEU A 547 8.24 -33.80 -11.15
N LYS A 548 8.92 -34.76 -11.77
CA LYS A 548 9.76 -35.75 -11.07
C LYS A 548 10.94 -35.09 -10.37
N ALA A 549 11.65 -34.17 -11.02
CA ALA A 549 12.74 -33.43 -10.40
C ALA A 549 12.26 -32.62 -9.20
N SER A 550 11.12 -31.94 -9.30
CA SER A 550 10.48 -31.23 -8.18
C SER A 550 10.04 -32.19 -7.05
N ALA A 551 9.48 -33.35 -7.39
CA ALA A 551 9.14 -34.38 -6.41
C ALA A 551 10.39 -34.97 -5.73
N GLN A 552 11.48 -35.16 -6.48
CA GLN A 552 12.77 -35.61 -5.96
C GLN A 552 13.40 -34.56 -5.03
N GLN A 553 13.25 -33.27 -5.33
CA GLN A 553 13.71 -32.18 -4.43
C GLN A 553 12.96 -32.14 -3.09
N LYS A 554 11.72 -32.66 -3.04
CA LYS A 554 10.97 -32.82 -1.79
C LYS A 554 11.46 -34.01 -0.95
N MET A 555 12.13 -34.96 -1.58
CA MET A 555 12.74 -36.12 -0.93
C MET A 555 14.18 -35.79 -0.51
N VAL A 556 14.65 -36.51 0.50
CA VAL A 556 15.99 -36.34 1.05
C VAL A 556 16.95 -37.32 0.41
N GLN A 557 18.11 -36.84 -0.01
CA GLN A 557 19.21 -37.66 -0.49
C GLN A 557 20.26 -37.78 0.61
N PHE A 558 20.68 -39.00 0.93
CA PHE A 558 21.62 -39.27 2.01
C PHE A 558 23.06 -39.29 1.49
N GLY A 559 23.96 -38.68 2.26
CA GLY A 559 25.40 -38.88 2.14
C GLY A 559 25.85 -40.21 2.74
N PRO A 560 27.18 -40.39 2.95
CA PRO A 560 27.71 -41.61 3.54
C PRO A 560 27.21 -41.79 4.99
N LYS A 561 26.90 -43.05 5.33
CA LYS A 561 26.54 -43.47 6.69
C LYS A 561 27.79 -43.45 7.56
N LEU A 562 27.71 -42.79 8.72
CA LEU A 562 28.82 -42.69 9.68
C LEU A 562 28.84 -43.88 10.65
N SER A 563 27.70 -44.17 11.27
CA SER A 563 27.56 -45.19 12.30
C SER A 563 26.14 -45.73 12.37
N GLU A 564 25.99 -46.84 13.06
CA GLU A 564 24.71 -47.38 13.52
C GLU A 564 24.78 -47.55 15.03
N PHE A 565 23.91 -46.86 15.75
CA PHE A 565 23.88 -46.90 17.21
C PHE A 565 22.43 -46.95 17.68
N ASP A 566 22.12 -47.85 18.61
CA ASP A 566 20.80 -48.00 19.25
C ASP A 566 19.59 -48.07 18.28
N GLY A 567 19.76 -48.76 17.14
CA GLY A 567 18.70 -48.84 16.14
C GLY A 567 18.45 -47.54 15.37
N GLU A 568 19.46 -46.67 15.27
CA GLU A 568 19.48 -45.44 14.47
C GLU A 568 20.67 -45.42 13.50
N ASN A 569 20.46 -44.87 12.31
CA ASN A 569 21.50 -44.69 11.29
C ASN A 569 21.95 -43.23 11.26
N ASP A 570 23.25 -42.98 11.43
CA ASP A 570 23.86 -41.65 11.39
C ASP A 570 24.41 -41.33 10.00
N TYR A 571 24.29 -40.07 9.58
CA TYR A 571 24.73 -39.61 8.28
C TYR A 571 25.65 -38.40 8.39
N GLN A 572 26.66 -38.35 7.51
CA GLN A 572 27.58 -37.21 7.46
C GLN A 572 26.91 -35.94 6.93
N PHE A 573 26.04 -36.10 5.93
CA PHE A 573 25.26 -35.02 5.36
C PHE A 573 23.99 -35.55 4.71
N ILE A 574 23.05 -34.64 4.48
CA ILE A 574 21.83 -34.86 3.71
C ILE A 574 21.65 -33.73 2.70
N LYS A 575 21.00 -34.02 1.57
CA LYS A 575 20.56 -33.00 0.62
C LYS A 575 19.05 -32.93 0.60
N TRP A 576 18.50 -31.73 0.78
CA TRP A 576 17.07 -31.48 0.76
C TRP A 576 16.79 -30.09 0.20
N LYS A 577 15.79 -29.96 -0.70
CA LYS A 577 15.45 -28.70 -1.39
C LYS A 577 16.63 -28.02 -2.12
N ASN A 578 17.53 -28.82 -2.72
CA ASN A 578 18.77 -28.37 -3.35
C ASN A 578 19.81 -27.74 -2.40
N GLU A 579 19.60 -27.81 -1.10
CA GLU A 579 20.62 -27.44 -0.10
C GLU A 579 21.25 -28.71 0.49
N GLU A 580 22.55 -28.63 0.80
CA GLU A 580 23.31 -29.68 1.46
C GLU A 580 23.52 -29.26 2.92
N PHE A 581 23.08 -30.12 3.85
CA PHE A 581 23.22 -29.93 5.30
C PHE A 581 24.19 -30.97 5.84
N LYS A 582 25.32 -30.53 6.40
CA LYS A 582 26.37 -31.38 6.97
C LYS A 582 26.40 -31.29 8.48
N VAL A 583 26.90 -32.34 9.12
CA VAL A 583 27.35 -32.24 10.51
C VAL A 583 28.43 -31.15 10.59
N GLY A 584 28.26 -30.19 11.50
CA GLY A 584 29.08 -28.98 11.61
C GLY A 584 28.54 -27.74 10.88
N ASP A 585 27.43 -27.84 10.13
CA ASP A 585 26.77 -26.66 9.56
C ASP A 585 25.86 -25.97 10.58
N PHE A 586 25.61 -24.67 10.38
CA PHE A 586 24.58 -23.92 11.10
C PHE A 586 23.29 -23.82 10.28
N VAL A 587 22.15 -23.92 10.96
CA VAL A 587 20.83 -23.93 10.32
C VAL A 587 19.84 -22.99 10.98
N LEU A 588 18.95 -22.42 10.15
CA LEU A 588 17.77 -21.69 10.57
C LEU A 588 16.63 -22.67 10.85
N ILE A 589 16.01 -22.52 12.01
CA ILE A 589 15.02 -23.44 12.57
C ILE A 589 13.75 -22.65 12.93
N GLN A 590 12.58 -23.26 12.75
CA GLN A 590 11.32 -22.63 13.13
C GLN A 590 11.26 -22.29 14.64
N PRO A 591 10.60 -21.19 15.03
CA PRO A 591 10.58 -20.75 16.42
C PRO A 591 9.92 -21.72 17.39
N ASP A 592 9.01 -22.58 16.92
CA ASP A 592 8.29 -23.59 17.71
C ASP A 592 9.09 -24.90 17.90
N ALA A 593 10.27 -25.02 17.30
CA ALA A 593 11.00 -26.30 17.27
C ALA A 593 11.59 -26.74 18.62
N PHE A 594 12.06 -25.80 19.44
CA PHE A 594 12.59 -26.07 20.78
C PHE A 594 12.48 -24.82 21.66
N GLU A 595 12.46 -24.94 22.98
CA GLU A 595 12.50 -23.80 23.89
C GLU A 595 13.90 -23.59 24.50
N PHE A 596 14.19 -22.36 24.92
CA PHE A 596 15.40 -22.01 25.65
C PHE A 596 15.17 -22.20 27.16
N ASN A 597 16.20 -22.62 27.91
CA ASN A 597 16.11 -22.82 29.36
C ASN A 597 16.10 -21.49 30.13
N ARG A 598 15.09 -20.66 29.87
CA ARG A 598 14.86 -19.41 30.59
C ARG A 598 13.74 -19.62 31.60
N LYS A 599 14.02 -19.40 32.89
CA LYS A 599 12.94 -19.07 33.83
C LYS A 599 12.38 -17.72 33.39
N GLN A 600 11.28 -17.71 32.62
CA GLN A 600 10.60 -16.46 32.24
C GLN A 600 10.43 -15.61 33.50
N CYS A 601 11.00 -14.40 33.49
CA CYS A 601 10.44 -13.35 34.34
C CYS A 601 8.98 -13.28 33.94
N GLN A 602 8.08 -13.62 34.86
CA GLN A 602 6.64 -13.51 34.65
C GLN A 602 6.41 -12.16 33.97
N LYS A 603 5.75 -12.15 32.80
CA LYS A 603 5.30 -10.90 32.17
C LYS A 603 4.74 -10.08 33.32
N VAL A 604 5.38 -8.96 33.66
CA VAL A 604 4.86 -8.07 34.69
C VAL A 604 3.44 -7.84 34.25
N LYS A 605 2.46 -8.34 35.03
CA LYS A 605 1.06 -8.10 34.72
C LYS A 605 1.00 -6.59 34.65
N ILE A 606 0.89 -6.04 33.44
CA ILE A 606 0.60 -4.63 33.25
C ILE A 606 -0.61 -4.44 34.13
N LYS A 607 -0.47 -3.67 35.22
CA LYS A 607 -1.60 -3.40 36.10
C LYS A 607 -2.67 -2.92 35.16
N LYS A 608 -3.75 -3.69 34.98
CA LYS A 608 -4.95 -3.20 34.33
C LYS A 608 -5.21 -1.89 35.05
N ILE A 609 -5.18 -0.77 34.33
CA ILE A 609 -5.37 0.54 34.93
C ILE A 609 -6.73 0.44 35.65
N GLU A 610 -6.67 0.35 36.97
CA GLU A 610 -7.84 0.15 37.81
C GLU A 610 -8.63 1.46 37.75
N LYS A 611 -9.74 1.46 37.00
CA LYS A 611 -10.73 2.54 36.90
C LYS A 611 -10.12 3.94 36.80
N VAL A 612 -9.96 4.42 35.56
CA VAL A 612 -9.66 5.83 35.32
C VAL A 612 -10.87 6.68 35.72
N ASP A 613 -10.63 7.82 36.37
CA ASP A 613 -11.68 8.79 36.68
C ASP A 613 -12.18 9.43 35.38
N GLU A 614 -13.38 9.04 34.95
CA GLU A 614 -14.05 9.55 33.76
C GLU A 614 -14.41 11.04 33.86
N LYS A 615 -14.32 11.66 35.04
CA LYS A 615 -14.47 13.12 35.15
C LYS A 615 -13.21 13.87 34.72
N ILE A 616 -12.04 13.28 34.96
CA ILE A 616 -10.75 13.88 34.58
C ILE A 616 -10.39 13.47 33.15
N TYR A 617 -10.73 12.24 32.75
CA TYR A 617 -10.46 11.70 31.41
C TYR A 617 -11.77 11.19 30.76
N PRO A 618 -12.68 12.10 30.36
CA PRO A 618 -14.00 11.74 29.84
C PRO A 618 -13.97 10.94 28.55
N GLU A 619 -12.88 10.99 27.78
CA GLU A 619 -12.70 10.23 26.54
C GLU A 619 -11.93 8.90 26.74
N PHE A 620 -11.55 8.56 27.97
CA PHE A 620 -10.79 7.33 28.24
C PHE A 620 -11.54 6.06 27.82
N TYR A 621 -12.88 6.06 27.91
CA TYR A 621 -13.72 4.93 27.50
C TYR A 621 -13.57 4.57 26.01
N ARG A 622 -13.13 5.51 25.16
CA ARG A 622 -12.89 5.26 23.72
C ARG A 622 -11.66 4.42 23.45
N LYS A 623 -10.74 4.29 24.42
CA LYS A 623 -9.57 3.43 24.28
C LYS A 623 -10.00 1.96 24.39
N ALA A 624 -10.32 1.35 23.26
CA ALA A 624 -10.41 -0.10 23.17
C ALA A 624 -9.04 -0.70 23.51
N VAL A 625 -9.01 -1.81 24.27
CA VAL A 625 -7.78 -2.59 24.45
C VAL A 625 -7.43 -3.15 23.07
N PRO A 626 -6.35 -2.69 22.42
CA PRO A 626 -5.96 -3.23 21.13
C PRO A 626 -5.71 -4.72 21.31
N LYS A 627 -6.17 -5.55 20.36
CA LYS A 627 -5.64 -6.92 20.29
C LYS A 627 -4.15 -6.79 19.98
N ASP A 628 -3.30 -7.36 20.82
CA ASP A 628 -1.87 -7.45 20.55
C ASP A 628 -1.69 -8.12 19.18
N ILE A 629 -1.08 -7.41 18.24
CA ILE A 629 -0.70 -7.98 16.96
C ILE A 629 0.52 -8.85 17.26
N GLU A 630 0.33 -10.16 17.34
CA GLU A 630 1.43 -11.11 17.56
C GLU A 630 2.34 -11.12 16.33
N ILE A 631 3.53 -10.53 16.47
CA ILE A 631 4.63 -10.68 15.51
C ILE A 631 5.33 -12.00 15.86
N PRO A 632 5.48 -12.93 14.90
CA PRO A 632 6.18 -14.19 15.16
C PRO A 632 7.62 -13.97 15.59
N ASP A 633 8.13 -14.84 16.47
CA ASP A 633 9.53 -14.85 16.86
C ASP A 633 10.45 -15.11 15.64
N PRO A 634 11.69 -14.58 15.64
CA PRO A 634 12.65 -14.86 14.58
C PRO A 634 13.05 -16.34 14.56
N TYR A 635 13.61 -16.79 13.43
CA TYR A 635 14.16 -18.14 13.34
C TYR A 635 15.23 -18.38 14.42
N LYS A 636 15.13 -19.57 15.03
CA LYS A 636 16.12 -20.11 15.94
C LYS A 636 17.33 -20.58 15.15
N ILE A 637 18.51 -20.52 15.75
CA ILE A 637 19.75 -20.92 15.11
C ILE A 637 20.32 -22.09 15.88
N GLY A 638 20.76 -23.12 15.14
CA GLY A 638 21.36 -24.30 15.72
C GLY A 638 22.57 -24.78 14.93
N PHE A 639 23.56 -25.32 15.63
CA PHE A 639 24.73 -25.98 15.06
C PHE A 639 24.51 -27.49 15.00
N ILE A 640 24.62 -28.12 13.83
CA ILE A 640 24.30 -29.53 13.64
C ILE A 640 25.38 -30.41 14.28
N ILE A 641 24.99 -31.18 15.31
CA ILE A 641 25.85 -32.18 15.95
C ILE A 641 25.67 -33.56 15.31
N ARG A 642 24.41 -33.94 15.01
CA ARG A 642 24.08 -35.29 14.52
C ARG A 642 22.87 -35.27 13.60
N ILE A 643 22.93 -36.03 12.51
CA ILE A 643 21.80 -36.24 11.59
C ILE A 643 21.51 -37.73 11.54
N TYR A 644 20.30 -38.13 11.93
CA TYR A 644 19.98 -39.56 12.09
C TYR A 644 18.52 -39.90 11.75
N CYS A 645 18.28 -41.19 11.49
CA CYS A 645 16.93 -41.74 11.33
C CYS A 645 16.81 -43.15 11.93
N SER A 646 15.64 -43.50 12.45
CA SER A 646 15.38 -44.85 13.01
C SER A 646 15.55 -45.96 11.96
N VAL A 647 16.10 -47.11 12.36
CA VAL A 647 16.33 -48.30 11.53
C VAL A 647 15.02 -48.90 11.01
N LEU A 648 13.92 -48.82 11.77
CA LEU A 648 12.59 -49.24 11.32
C LEU A 648 12.08 -48.39 10.14
N ALA A 649 12.40 -47.08 10.16
CA ALA A 649 12.13 -46.19 9.03
C ALA A 649 13.13 -46.39 7.88
N ALA A 650 14.36 -46.82 8.17
CA ALA A 650 15.41 -47.05 7.17
C ALA A 650 15.20 -48.32 6.32
N ASN A 651 14.54 -49.35 6.87
CA ASN A 651 14.23 -50.60 6.16
C ASN A 651 13.06 -50.46 5.17
N ASN A 652 12.25 -49.40 5.29
CA ASN A 652 11.22 -49.05 4.31
C ASN A 652 11.72 -47.91 3.41
N THR A 653 12.04 -48.23 2.17
CA THR A 653 12.64 -47.30 1.19
C THR A 653 11.79 -46.04 0.94
N GLN A 654 10.47 -46.10 1.09
CA GLN A 654 9.59 -44.93 0.96
C GLN A 654 9.60 -44.02 2.19
N CYS A 655 9.70 -44.58 3.40
CA CYS A 655 9.73 -43.80 4.63
C CYS A 655 11.08 -43.15 4.88
N ARG A 656 12.18 -43.81 4.46
CA ARG A 656 13.56 -43.33 4.65
C ARG A 656 13.81 -41.98 3.99
N THR A 657 13.27 -41.71 2.81
CA THR A 657 13.55 -40.48 2.05
C THR A 657 12.64 -39.31 2.40
N HIS A 658 11.64 -39.52 3.26
CA HIS A 658 10.73 -38.45 3.65
C HIS A 658 11.36 -37.59 4.75
N PRO A 659 11.34 -36.24 4.65
CA PRO A 659 12.02 -35.36 5.60
C PRO A 659 11.49 -35.52 7.04
N SER A 660 10.22 -35.89 7.21
CA SER A 660 9.64 -36.09 8.55
C SER A 660 10.22 -37.27 9.32
N ALA A 661 10.91 -38.20 8.65
CA ALA A 661 11.52 -39.36 9.30
C ALA A 661 12.94 -39.06 9.82
N ILE A 662 13.47 -37.86 9.54
CA ILE A 662 14.86 -37.48 9.83
C ILE A 662 14.87 -36.53 11.02
N GLN A 663 15.71 -36.87 11.99
CA GLN A 663 15.97 -36.08 13.18
C GLN A 663 17.35 -35.42 13.04
N VAL A 664 17.43 -34.17 13.46
CA VAL A 664 18.64 -33.38 13.49
C VAL A 664 18.87 -32.94 14.93
N GLN A 665 19.94 -33.42 15.54
CA GLN A 665 20.38 -32.93 16.84
C GLN A 665 21.24 -31.70 16.64
N VAL A 666 20.85 -30.61 17.29
CA VAL A 666 21.50 -29.31 17.17
C VAL A 666 21.93 -28.79 18.54
N GLN A 667 23.01 -28.03 18.56
CA GLN A 667 23.39 -27.17 19.68
C GLN A 667 22.71 -25.82 19.51
N LYS A 668 22.06 -25.31 20.56
CA LYS A 668 21.29 -24.07 20.50
C LYS A 668 22.23 -22.86 20.49
N LEU A 669 21.93 -21.87 19.64
CA LEU A 669 22.51 -20.54 19.75
C LEU A 669 21.46 -19.57 20.29
N TYR A 670 21.87 -18.76 21.27
CA TYR A 670 21.02 -17.76 21.91
C TYR A 670 21.15 -16.43 21.19
N ARG A 671 20.03 -15.74 20.93
CA ARG A 671 20.05 -14.30 20.65
C ARG A 671 20.10 -13.51 21.95
N PRO A 672 20.53 -12.23 21.94
CA PRO A 672 20.51 -11.37 23.12
C PRO A 672 19.16 -11.38 23.87
N GLU A 673 18.05 -11.31 23.14
CA GLU A 673 16.70 -11.33 23.71
C GLU A 673 16.27 -12.68 24.31
N ASN A 674 16.96 -13.77 23.95
CA ASN A 674 16.71 -15.11 24.49
C ASN A 674 17.39 -15.32 25.86
N THR A 675 18.37 -14.49 26.22
CA THR A 675 19.07 -14.55 27.50
C THR A 675 18.18 -14.10 28.67
N HIS A 676 18.72 -14.15 29.89
CA HIS A 676 18.01 -13.65 31.07
C HIS A 676 17.66 -12.15 30.98
N LEU A 677 18.44 -11.37 30.22
CA LEU A 677 18.25 -9.92 30.02
C LEU A 677 16.96 -9.59 29.24
N GLY A 678 16.48 -10.51 28.40
CA GLY A 678 15.28 -10.32 27.60
C GLY A 678 15.41 -9.24 26.53
N ILE A 679 14.28 -8.71 26.08
CA ILE A 679 14.19 -7.78 24.93
C ILE A 679 15.07 -6.54 25.12
N ALA A 680 15.33 -6.09 26.35
CA ALA A 680 16.19 -4.94 26.59
C ALA A 680 17.63 -5.14 26.06
N ALA A 681 18.12 -6.38 25.97
CA ALA A 681 19.44 -6.67 25.40
C ALA A 681 19.51 -6.41 23.89
N SER A 682 18.40 -6.56 23.15
CA SER A 682 18.41 -6.39 21.69
C SER A 682 18.44 -4.91 21.25
N TYR A 683 18.30 -3.95 22.16
CA TYR A 683 18.33 -2.52 21.82
C TYR A 683 19.71 -2.01 21.43
N HIS A 684 20.76 -2.64 21.94
CA HIS A 684 22.15 -2.22 21.76
C HIS A 684 23.05 -3.30 21.13
N SER A 685 22.49 -4.49 20.86
CA SER A 685 23.21 -5.60 20.25
C SER A 685 23.02 -5.58 18.73
N ASP A 686 23.99 -6.14 17.99
CA ASP A 686 23.83 -6.30 16.54
C ASP A 686 22.73 -7.34 16.25
N LEU A 687 21.93 -7.12 15.21
CA LEU A 687 20.81 -8.03 14.85
C LEU A 687 21.28 -9.45 14.47
N ASN A 688 22.55 -9.58 14.06
CA ASN A 688 23.18 -10.84 13.68
C ASN A 688 24.13 -11.40 14.77
N GLU A 689 24.13 -10.80 15.96
CA GLU A 689 24.87 -11.29 17.13
C GLU A 689 24.16 -12.48 17.78
N LEU A 690 24.96 -13.45 18.21
CA LEU A 690 24.53 -14.67 18.90
C LEU A 690 25.47 -14.98 20.08
N TYR A 691 25.02 -15.89 20.93
CA TYR A 691 25.80 -16.53 21.98
C TYR A 691 25.81 -18.05 21.79
N TRP A 692 27.01 -18.64 21.91
CA TRP A 692 27.18 -20.09 21.94
C TRP A 692 26.57 -20.67 23.22
N SER A 693 26.05 -21.90 23.19
CA SER A 693 25.54 -22.57 24.39
C SER A 693 25.79 -24.07 24.31
N GLU A 694 25.99 -24.73 25.44
CA GLU A 694 26.12 -26.20 25.54
C GLU A 694 24.77 -26.93 25.51
N GLU A 695 23.66 -26.20 25.38
CA GLU A 695 22.34 -26.81 25.28
C GLU A 695 22.10 -27.50 23.95
N GLY A 696 21.70 -28.78 23.99
CA GLY A 696 21.23 -29.52 22.84
C GLY A 696 19.70 -29.46 22.64
N ALA A 697 19.25 -29.63 21.40
CA ALA A 697 17.87 -29.88 21.03
C ALA A 697 17.81 -30.92 19.89
N ILE A 698 16.71 -31.67 19.82
CA ILE A 698 16.42 -32.57 18.70
C ILE A 698 15.26 -31.96 17.92
N VAL A 699 15.47 -31.71 16.63
CA VAL A 699 14.46 -31.12 15.75
C VAL A 699 14.22 -32.01 14.54
N ASN A 700 13.00 -31.96 14.00
CA ASN A 700 12.70 -32.65 12.76
C ASN A 700 13.27 -31.86 11.57
N LEU A 701 13.74 -32.56 10.52
CA LEU A 701 14.24 -31.86 9.32
C LEU A 701 13.19 -30.94 8.68
N THR A 702 11.89 -31.26 8.79
CA THR A 702 10.82 -30.37 8.29
C THR A 702 10.76 -29.02 9.01
N GLN A 703 11.29 -28.93 10.24
CA GLN A 703 11.39 -27.69 11.02
C GLN A 703 12.62 -26.85 10.62
N VAL A 704 13.59 -27.42 9.90
CA VAL A 704 14.73 -26.70 9.33
C VAL A 704 14.28 -25.91 8.10
N ARG A 705 14.66 -24.63 8.03
CA ARG A 705 14.26 -23.71 6.95
C ARG A 705 15.33 -23.52 5.89
N GLY A 706 16.59 -23.47 6.28
CA GLY A 706 17.73 -23.32 5.37
C GLY A 706 19.04 -23.21 6.14
N ARG A 707 20.16 -23.19 5.40
CA ARG A 707 21.49 -23.01 6.00
C ARG A 707 21.76 -21.54 6.38
N CYS A 708 22.53 -21.35 7.43
CA CYS A 708 23.12 -20.05 7.78
C CYS A 708 24.62 -20.21 8.07
N PHE A 709 25.32 -19.09 8.18
CA PHE A 709 26.74 -19.04 8.44
C PHE A 709 26.95 -18.36 9.77
N VAL A 710 27.68 -19.00 10.67
CA VAL A 710 28.02 -18.42 11.97
C VAL A 710 29.51 -18.58 12.18
N ASN A 711 30.18 -17.47 12.47
CA ASN A 711 31.62 -17.45 12.75
C ASN A 711 31.89 -16.94 14.17
N TYR A 712 33.03 -17.36 14.71
CA TYR A 712 33.57 -16.78 15.93
C TYR A 712 34.27 -15.47 15.58
N CYS A 713 33.97 -14.41 16.34
CA CYS A 713 34.59 -13.10 16.18
C CYS A 713 35.31 -12.71 17.47
N GLU A 714 36.64 -12.62 17.43
CA GLU A 714 37.46 -12.20 18.58
C GLU A 714 37.37 -10.69 18.82
N ASP A 715 37.21 -9.90 17.76
CA ASP A 715 37.18 -8.44 17.81
C ASP A 715 35.87 -7.91 17.22
N ILE A 716 34.97 -7.48 18.10
CA ILE A 716 33.63 -6.97 17.78
C ILE A 716 33.71 -5.75 16.82
N SER A 717 34.82 -5.01 16.77
CA SER A 717 34.98 -3.91 15.81
C SER A 717 34.89 -4.37 14.35
N ASN A 718 35.13 -5.65 14.08
CA ASN A 718 35.01 -6.28 12.77
C ASN A 718 33.60 -6.85 12.49
N SER A 719 32.59 -6.58 13.33
CA SER A 719 31.23 -7.13 13.15
C SER A 719 30.61 -6.78 11.79
N HIS A 720 30.90 -5.59 11.27
CA HIS A 720 30.46 -5.11 9.95
C HIS A 720 30.90 -6.02 8.78
N LEU A 721 32.04 -6.72 8.90
CA LEU A 721 32.51 -7.63 7.85
C LEU A 721 31.59 -8.82 7.64
N TYR A 722 30.86 -9.26 8.67
CA TYR A 722 29.87 -10.35 8.58
C TYR A 722 28.56 -9.87 7.96
N TRP A 723 28.22 -8.59 8.12
CA TRP A 723 27.09 -7.97 7.43
C TRP A 723 27.31 -7.91 5.92
N ASP A 724 28.53 -7.52 5.52
CA ASP A 724 28.92 -7.39 4.12
C ASP A 724 29.22 -8.74 3.44
N ALA A 725 29.38 -9.82 4.22
CA ALA A 725 29.63 -11.16 3.71
C ALA A 725 28.43 -11.75 2.96
N GLY A 726 27.21 -11.26 3.19
CA GLY A 726 26.02 -11.67 2.45
C GLY A 726 24.87 -12.18 3.33
N PRO A 727 23.86 -12.84 2.73
CA PRO A 727 22.65 -13.23 3.45
C PRO A 727 22.92 -14.37 4.46
N ASN A 728 22.18 -14.34 5.58
CA ASN A 728 22.22 -15.35 6.64
C ASN A 728 23.58 -15.53 7.33
N TYR A 729 24.39 -14.47 7.42
CA TYR A 729 25.62 -14.43 8.21
C TYR A 729 25.38 -13.88 9.61
N PHE A 730 25.89 -14.61 10.60
CA PHE A 730 25.84 -14.29 12.03
C PHE A 730 27.22 -14.46 12.64
N TYR A 731 27.40 -13.95 13.85
CA TYR A 731 28.60 -14.19 14.62
C TYR A 731 28.30 -14.36 16.11
N PHE A 732 29.24 -14.92 16.84
CA PHE A 732 29.27 -14.88 18.30
C PHE A 732 30.69 -14.60 18.78
N HIS A 733 30.80 -14.02 19.96
CA HIS A 733 32.07 -13.76 20.63
C HIS A 733 32.10 -14.34 22.06
N GLU A 734 30.92 -14.55 22.65
CA GLU A 734 30.74 -15.14 23.97
C GLU A 734 29.84 -16.38 23.91
N ALA A 735 29.95 -17.22 24.94
CA ALA A 735 29.00 -18.27 25.25
C ALA A 735 28.10 -17.84 26.42
N TYR A 736 26.87 -18.34 26.42
CA TYR A 736 25.86 -18.08 27.45
C TYR A 736 25.46 -19.37 28.15
N ASP A 737 25.65 -19.38 29.48
CA ASP A 737 25.16 -20.42 30.37
C ASP A 737 23.82 -19.99 30.98
N ALA A 738 22.75 -20.67 30.57
CA ALA A 738 21.40 -20.37 31.04
C ALA A 738 21.12 -20.78 32.49
N GLU A 739 21.82 -21.79 33.02
CA GLU A 739 21.66 -22.27 34.39
C GLU A 739 22.23 -21.26 35.38
N ASN A 740 23.44 -20.78 35.11
CA ASN A 740 24.13 -19.80 35.94
C ASN A 740 23.85 -18.34 35.55
N ARG A 741 23.25 -18.11 34.38
CA ARG A 741 22.97 -16.77 33.80
C ARG A 741 24.25 -15.94 33.61
N LEU A 742 25.32 -16.60 33.16
CA LEU A 742 26.63 -15.99 32.98
C LEU A 742 27.04 -16.03 31.51
N PHE A 743 27.75 -14.99 31.10
CA PHE A 743 28.48 -14.95 29.84
C PHE A 743 29.93 -15.35 30.12
N HIS A 744 30.48 -16.21 29.26
CA HIS A 744 31.84 -16.71 29.39
C HIS A 744 32.48 -16.95 28.03
N GLN A 745 33.78 -17.25 28.01
CA GLN A 745 34.46 -17.55 26.76
C GLN A 745 33.95 -18.88 26.16
N PRO A 746 33.68 -18.93 24.85
CA PRO A 746 33.24 -20.15 24.18
C PRO A 746 34.33 -21.22 24.14
N PRO A 747 33.98 -22.50 23.90
CA PRO A 747 34.96 -23.58 23.81
C PRO A 747 36.01 -23.32 22.72
N MET A 748 37.29 -23.40 23.10
CA MET A 748 38.40 -23.08 22.19
C MET A 748 38.44 -23.98 20.94
N SER A 749 38.01 -25.23 21.07
CA SER A 749 37.91 -26.19 19.96
C SER A 749 36.99 -25.72 18.85
N ILE A 750 35.87 -25.07 19.20
CA ILE A 750 34.91 -24.51 18.24
C ILE A 750 35.48 -23.23 17.63
N CYS A 751 36.08 -22.38 18.46
CA CYS A 751 36.68 -21.13 18.01
C CYS A 751 37.81 -21.36 16.99
N GLU A 752 38.70 -22.34 17.23
CA GLU A 752 39.74 -22.74 16.28
C GLU A 752 39.17 -23.33 14.99
N SER A 753 38.04 -24.04 15.06
CA SER A 753 37.39 -24.61 13.88
C SER A 753 36.70 -23.56 13.02
N LEU A 754 36.23 -22.44 13.60
CA LEU A 754 35.44 -21.40 12.93
C LEU A 754 36.22 -20.11 12.62
N SER A 755 37.40 -19.90 13.22
CA SER A 755 38.26 -18.71 13.03
C SER A 755 38.88 -18.58 11.63
N LYS A 756 38.69 -19.56 10.75
CA LYS A 756 39.03 -19.43 9.33
C LYS A 756 37.86 -18.77 8.61
N LEU A 757 37.88 -17.44 8.51
CA LEU A 757 37.01 -16.72 7.57
C LEU A 757 37.26 -17.26 6.16
N VAL A 758 36.39 -18.17 5.72
CA VAL A 758 36.35 -18.61 4.32
C VAL A 758 35.68 -17.48 3.54
N TYR A 759 36.46 -16.49 3.14
CA TYR A 759 36.08 -15.59 2.03
C TYR A 759 36.12 -16.42 0.72
N SER A 760 35.17 -17.34 0.54
CA SER A 760 35.01 -18.03 -0.73
C SER A 760 34.00 -17.27 -1.60
N ASP A 761 34.52 -16.65 -2.66
CA ASP A 761 33.85 -16.38 -3.94
C ASP A 761 32.64 -15.41 -3.98
N ILE A 762 32.59 -14.36 -3.15
CA ILE A 762 31.41 -13.46 -3.16
C ILE A 762 31.52 -12.26 -4.11
N ASN A 763 32.73 -11.88 -4.55
CA ASN A 763 32.87 -10.81 -5.55
C ASN A 763 33.04 -11.38 -6.96
N LYS A 764 32.02 -12.06 -7.49
CA LYS A 764 31.82 -11.97 -8.95
C LYS A 764 31.47 -10.52 -9.20
N ILE A 765 32.44 -9.73 -9.66
CA ILE A 765 32.24 -8.35 -10.09
C ILE A 765 31.22 -8.38 -11.23
N VAL A 766 29.95 -8.18 -10.89
CA VAL A 766 28.91 -7.92 -11.88
C VAL A 766 29.06 -6.45 -12.24
N THR A 767 29.30 -6.16 -13.51
CA THR A 767 29.27 -4.78 -14.00
C THR A 767 27.87 -4.22 -13.73
N PRO A 768 27.72 -3.13 -12.97
CA PRO A 768 26.42 -2.53 -12.69
C PRO A 768 25.68 -2.19 -13.97
N LEU A 769 24.37 -2.43 -14.01
CA LEU A 769 23.53 -2.12 -15.16
C LEU A 769 23.35 -0.60 -15.28
N ARG A 770 23.45 -0.08 -16.51
CA ARG A 770 23.15 1.33 -16.77
C ARG A 770 21.65 1.56 -16.58
N THR A 771 21.30 2.34 -15.57
CA THR A 771 19.91 2.50 -15.12
C THR A 771 19.33 3.87 -15.46
N MET A 772 18.06 3.86 -15.84
CA MET A 772 17.21 5.05 -15.92
C MET A 772 16.12 4.98 -14.85
N ASP A 773 16.02 6.02 -14.02
CA ASP A 773 14.99 6.13 -12.97
C ASP A 773 13.97 7.22 -13.35
N VAL A 774 12.74 6.81 -13.66
CA VAL A 774 11.65 7.74 -14.03
C VAL A 774 10.76 7.94 -12.81
N PHE A 775 10.41 9.19 -12.50
CA PHE A 775 9.76 9.56 -11.23
C PHE A 775 10.69 9.26 -10.06
N ALA A 776 11.93 9.73 -10.16
CA ALA A 776 13.03 9.34 -9.27
C ALA A 776 12.81 9.80 -7.81
N GLY A 777 12.00 10.84 -7.61
CA GLY A 777 11.85 11.53 -6.33
C GLY A 777 13.21 11.93 -5.77
N VAL A 778 13.37 11.79 -4.46
CA VAL A 778 14.66 12.01 -3.78
C VAL A 778 15.70 10.90 -4.04
N GLY A 779 15.35 9.86 -4.79
CA GLY A 779 16.27 8.78 -5.19
C GLY A 779 16.33 7.56 -4.28
N GLY A 780 15.31 7.31 -3.45
CA GLY A 780 15.29 6.16 -2.54
C GLY A 780 15.37 4.81 -3.26
N LEU A 781 14.68 4.66 -4.40
CA LEU A 781 14.72 3.44 -5.21
C LEU A 781 16.11 3.22 -5.84
N SER A 782 16.65 4.25 -6.52
CA SER A 782 18.02 4.25 -7.04
C SER A 782 19.05 3.91 -5.97
N LYS A 783 18.96 4.51 -4.77
CA LYS A 783 19.90 4.27 -3.68
C LYS A 783 19.92 2.81 -3.24
N GLY A 784 18.74 2.18 -3.08
CA GLY A 784 18.65 0.77 -2.75
C GLY A 784 19.25 -0.14 -3.83
N LEU A 785 19.04 0.19 -5.11
CA LEU A 785 19.62 -0.56 -6.23
C LEU A 785 21.14 -0.35 -6.38
N HIS A 786 21.68 0.81 -6.01
CA HIS A 786 23.13 1.04 -5.93
C HIS A 786 23.76 0.27 -4.78
N GLN A 787 23.11 0.27 -3.60
CA GLN A 787 23.56 -0.51 -2.44
C GLN A 787 23.58 -2.02 -2.72
N ALA A 788 22.66 -2.51 -3.54
CA ALA A 788 22.66 -3.90 -4.00
C ALA A 788 23.78 -4.21 -5.02
N GLY A 789 24.52 -3.21 -5.52
CA GLY A 789 25.60 -3.38 -6.50
C GLY A 789 25.15 -3.78 -7.90
N VAL A 790 23.85 -3.79 -8.18
CA VAL A 790 23.29 -4.29 -9.46
C VAL A 790 23.10 -3.19 -10.50
N SER A 791 23.15 -1.93 -10.10
CA SER A 791 22.79 -0.80 -10.95
C SER A 791 23.67 0.42 -10.72
N GLU A 792 23.80 1.22 -11.77
CA GLU A 792 24.38 2.54 -11.75
C GLU A 792 23.43 3.47 -12.50
N THR A 793 22.78 4.39 -11.77
CA THR A 793 21.82 5.33 -12.37
C THR A 793 22.58 6.36 -13.18
N ARG A 794 22.34 6.36 -14.50
CA ARG A 794 22.95 7.27 -15.48
C ARG A 794 21.99 8.36 -15.92
N TRP A 795 20.69 8.11 -15.83
CA TRP A 795 19.63 9.04 -16.19
C TRP A 795 18.53 9.03 -15.13
N ALA A 796 18.01 10.20 -14.78
CA ALA A 796 16.87 10.33 -13.89
C ALA A 796 15.92 11.40 -14.41
N ILE A 797 14.60 11.19 -14.28
CA ILE A 797 13.57 12.20 -14.58
C ILE A 797 12.79 12.47 -13.31
N GLU A 798 12.74 13.74 -12.90
CA GLU A 798 11.95 14.22 -11.77
C GLU A 798 11.38 15.61 -12.08
N LEU A 799 10.09 15.80 -11.85
CA LEU A 799 9.40 17.06 -12.13
C LEU A 799 9.51 18.03 -10.94
N ASP A 800 9.45 17.52 -9.71
CA ASP A 800 9.56 18.34 -8.51
C ASP A 800 11.00 18.82 -8.29
N GLN A 801 11.17 20.15 -8.26
CA GLN A 801 12.49 20.77 -8.18
C GLN A 801 13.23 20.43 -6.88
N PHE A 802 12.52 20.30 -5.76
CA PHE A 802 13.15 20.00 -4.46
C PHE A 802 13.64 18.55 -4.42
N ALA A 803 12.82 17.61 -4.87
CA ALA A 803 13.16 16.21 -5.00
C ALA A 803 14.33 16.01 -5.98
N ALA A 804 14.30 16.67 -7.13
CA ALA A 804 15.38 16.66 -8.12
C ALA A 804 16.70 17.20 -7.53
N THR A 805 16.63 18.31 -6.80
CA THR A 805 17.81 18.89 -6.11
C THR A 805 18.40 17.89 -5.11
N ALA A 806 17.56 17.25 -4.29
CA ALA A 806 17.99 16.22 -3.35
C ALA A 806 18.57 14.99 -4.06
N PHE A 807 17.97 14.56 -5.17
CA PHE A 807 18.47 13.46 -5.99
C PHE A 807 19.89 13.74 -6.49
N LYS A 808 20.13 14.94 -7.03
CA LYS A 808 21.43 15.39 -7.55
C LYS A 808 22.51 15.47 -6.48
N MET A 809 22.15 15.90 -5.26
CA MET A 809 23.08 15.92 -4.13
C MET A 809 23.58 14.52 -3.75
N ASN A 810 22.70 13.51 -3.85
CA ASN A 810 23.03 12.12 -3.52
C ASN A 810 23.66 11.36 -4.71
N ASN A 811 23.41 11.82 -5.93
CA ASN A 811 23.87 11.20 -7.17
C ASN A 811 24.43 12.30 -8.09
N PRO A 812 25.73 12.65 -7.97
CA PRO A 812 26.33 13.74 -8.75
C PRO A 812 26.66 13.36 -10.20
N ALA A 813 26.70 12.06 -10.52
CA ALA A 813 27.08 11.52 -11.83
C ALA A 813 25.96 11.40 -12.89
N PRO A 814 24.68 11.11 -12.58
CA PRO A 814 23.62 10.99 -13.60
C PRO A 814 23.24 12.30 -14.27
N GLU A 815 22.76 12.18 -15.51
CA GLU A 815 22.02 13.23 -16.20
C GLU A 815 20.60 13.31 -15.62
N LEU A 816 20.31 14.39 -14.89
CA LEU A 816 19.02 14.63 -14.25
C LEU A 816 18.16 15.57 -15.09
N TYR A 817 17.02 15.09 -15.55
CA TYR A 817 16.02 15.88 -16.26
C TYR A 817 14.99 16.41 -15.28
N GLU A 818 15.14 17.69 -14.91
CA GLU A 818 14.13 18.49 -14.22
C GLU A 818 13.04 18.91 -15.21
N ASP A 819 12.20 17.96 -15.61
CA ASP A 819 11.24 18.13 -16.70
C ASP A 819 10.10 17.09 -16.68
N ASN A 820 9.07 17.32 -17.49
CA ASN A 820 7.96 16.39 -17.68
C ASN A 820 8.41 15.15 -18.46
N CYS A 821 8.19 13.97 -17.88
CA CYS A 821 8.57 12.70 -18.52
C CYS A 821 7.92 12.47 -19.89
N ASN A 822 6.73 13.01 -20.15
CA ASN A 822 6.08 12.92 -21.46
C ASN A 822 6.88 13.66 -22.54
N GLU A 823 7.33 14.88 -22.25
CA GLU A 823 8.11 15.69 -23.19
C GLU A 823 9.45 15.02 -23.47
N ILE A 824 10.11 14.50 -22.43
CA ILE A 824 11.36 13.77 -22.56
C ILE A 824 11.20 12.52 -23.44
N LEU A 825 10.13 11.74 -23.24
CA LEU A 825 9.83 10.58 -24.08
C LEU A 825 9.53 10.98 -25.53
N GLN A 826 8.76 12.05 -25.74
CA GLN A 826 8.40 12.53 -27.08
C GLN A 826 9.64 12.95 -27.85
N LEU A 827 10.57 13.67 -27.21
CA LEU A 827 11.85 14.04 -27.82
C LEU A 827 12.67 12.81 -28.26
N MET A 828 12.65 11.73 -27.46
CA MET A 828 13.32 10.47 -27.82
C MET A 828 12.65 9.79 -29.02
N ILE A 829 11.32 9.73 -29.05
CA ILE A 829 10.53 9.15 -30.14
C ILE A 829 10.75 9.94 -31.44
N ASP A 830 10.81 11.27 -31.35
CA ASP A 830 11.10 12.19 -32.48
C ASP A 830 12.56 12.11 -32.96
N GLY A 831 13.39 11.28 -32.33
CA GLY A 831 14.78 11.05 -32.70
C GLY A 831 15.73 12.18 -32.32
N LYS A 832 15.34 13.08 -31.40
CA LYS A 832 16.22 14.14 -30.87
C LYS A 832 17.32 13.51 -30.02
N ARG A 833 18.51 14.13 -30.04
CA ARG A 833 19.67 13.70 -29.24
C ARG A 833 19.88 14.51 -27.98
N THR A 834 19.31 15.71 -27.92
CA THR A 834 19.40 16.59 -26.76
C THR A 834 18.05 17.23 -26.48
N ASN A 835 17.81 17.60 -25.23
CA ASN A 835 16.70 18.47 -24.87
C ASN A 835 17.05 19.96 -25.11
N SER A 836 16.12 20.85 -24.79
CA SER A 836 16.28 22.32 -24.89
C SER A 836 17.42 22.86 -24.01
N LYS A 837 17.76 22.16 -22.92
CA LYS A 837 18.85 22.49 -21.98
C LYS A 837 20.22 21.94 -22.42
N GLY A 838 20.31 21.26 -23.57
CA GLY A 838 21.55 20.67 -24.09
C GLY A 838 21.97 19.34 -23.44
N GLN A 839 21.09 18.76 -22.61
CA GLN A 839 21.33 17.47 -21.93
C GLN A 839 21.14 16.32 -22.92
N ILE A 840 22.01 15.30 -22.86
CA ILE A 840 22.06 14.21 -23.84
C ILE A 840 21.04 13.13 -23.52
N LEU A 841 20.05 12.95 -24.40
CA LEU A 841 18.99 11.94 -24.24
C LEU A 841 19.50 10.52 -24.51
N PRO A 842 19.16 9.52 -23.68
CA PRO A 842 19.51 8.12 -23.93
C PRO A 842 18.87 7.60 -25.22
N VAL A 843 19.58 6.70 -25.91
CA VAL A 843 19.08 6.00 -27.10
C VAL A 843 18.84 4.53 -26.81
N LYS A 844 18.17 3.84 -27.75
CA LYS A 844 17.97 2.37 -27.68
C LYS A 844 19.33 1.67 -27.49
N GLY A 845 19.42 0.82 -26.46
CA GLY A 845 20.64 0.10 -26.08
C GLY A 845 21.44 0.74 -24.95
N ASP A 846 21.23 2.02 -24.65
CA ASP A 846 21.91 2.70 -23.54
C ASP A 846 21.38 2.24 -22.18
N VAL A 847 20.05 2.17 -22.06
CA VAL A 847 19.34 1.81 -20.83
C VAL A 847 19.19 0.30 -20.72
N GLU A 848 19.85 -0.29 -19.73
CA GLU A 848 19.80 -1.74 -19.45
C GLU A 848 18.79 -2.09 -18.36
N PHE A 849 18.51 -1.14 -17.46
CA PHE A 849 17.52 -1.29 -16.40
C PHE A 849 16.68 0.00 -16.30
N LEU A 850 15.36 -0.14 -16.42
CA LEU A 850 14.41 0.94 -16.19
C LEU A 850 13.67 0.72 -14.87
N CYS A 851 13.68 1.70 -13.98
CA CYS A 851 12.91 1.67 -12.74
C CYS A 851 12.08 2.95 -12.58
N GLY A 852 11.02 2.87 -11.78
CA GLY A 852 10.18 4.03 -11.50
C GLY A 852 8.94 3.71 -10.68
N GLY A 853 8.44 4.74 -9.98
CA GLY A 853 7.21 4.71 -9.20
C GLY A 853 6.21 5.74 -9.74
N PRO A 854 5.54 5.49 -10.89
CA PRO A 854 4.62 6.45 -11.47
C PRO A 854 3.52 6.84 -10.46
N PRO A 855 3.28 8.14 -10.23
CA PRO A 855 2.33 8.58 -9.23
C PRO A 855 0.94 8.11 -9.62
N CYS A 856 0.18 7.71 -8.61
CA CYS A 856 -0.99 6.89 -8.77
C CYS A 856 -2.21 7.46 -8.02
N GLN A 857 -2.26 8.78 -7.85
CA GLN A 857 -3.26 9.45 -7.03
C GLN A 857 -4.69 9.04 -7.45
N GLY A 858 -5.01 8.99 -8.75
CA GLY A 858 -6.33 8.52 -9.22
C GLY A 858 -6.67 7.05 -8.87
N PHE A 859 -5.70 6.23 -8.48
CA PHE A 859 -5.86 4.82 -8.07
C PHE A 859 -5.95 4.61 -6.54
N SER A 860 -5.78 5.66 -5.73
CA SER A 860 -5.88 5.54 -4.26
C SER A 860 -7.32 5.29 -3.83
N GLY A 861 -7.56 4.30 -2.95
CA GLY A 861 -8.86 4.09 -2.33
C GLY A 861 -9.36 5.28 -1.50
N LEU A 862 -8.44 6.18 -1.12
CA LEU A 862 -8.72 7.45 -0.43
C LEU A 862 -9.06 8.59 -1.41
N ASN A 863 -8.81 8.43 -2.71
CA ASN A 863 -9.16 9.46 -3.69
C ASN A 863 -10.62 9.31 -4.09
N ARG A 864 -11.47 10.22 -3.58
CA ARG A 864 -12.91 10.24 -3.88
C ARG A 864 -13.22 10.81 -5.28
N ASN A 865 -12.30 11.57 -5.89
CA ASN A 865 -12.47 12.16 -7.24
C ASN A 865 -11.59 11.45 -8.28
N ARG A 866 -11.87 10.16 -8.51
CA ARG A 866 -11.12 9.28 -9.44
C ARG A 866 -11.15 9.75 -10.90
N ASN A 867 -12.16 10.55 -11.24
CA ASN A 867 -12.43 11.04 -12.60
C ASN A 867 -11.98 12.48 -12.84
N SER A 868 -11.34 13.14 -11.87
CA SER A 868 -10.80 14.49 -12.10
C SER A 868 -9.73 14.47 -13.20
N ILE A 869 -9.54 15.61 -13.87
CA ILE A 869 -8.51 15.76 -14.92
C ILE A 869 -7.12 15.43 -14.36
N SER A 870 -6.81 15.86 -13.12
CA SER A 870 -5.56 15.51 -12.42
C SER A 870 -5.44 14.01 -12.17
N SER A 871 -6.48 13.35 -11.67
CA SER A 871 -6.51 11.89 -11.46
C SER A 871 -6.33 11.11 -12.76
N ARG A 872 -6.97 11.53 -13.85
CA ARG A 872 -6.81 10.92 -15.19
C ARG A 872 -5.40 11.12 -15.75
N ASN A 873 -4.84 12.32 -15.61
CA ASN A 873 -3.47 12.63 -16.02
C ASN A 873 -2.45 11.80 -15.24
N ASN A 874 -2.60 11.71 -13.91
CA ASN A 874 -1.73 10.89 -13.07
C ASN A 874 -1.86 9.40 -13.41
N ASN A 875 -3.08 8.92 -13.66
CA ASN A 875 -3.29 7.54 -14.08
C ASN A 875 -2.56 7.25 -15.41
N SER A 876 -2.60 8.19 -16.33
CA SER A 876 -1.95 8.10 -17.64
C SER A 876 -0.42 7.98 -17.56
N LEU A 877 0.23 8.39 -16.46
CA LEU A 877 1.69 8.29 -16.31
C LEU A 877 2.19 6.85 -16.24
N VAL A 878 1.35 5.89 -15.85
CA VAL A 878 1.67 4.46 -15.98
C VAL A 878 1.80 4.08 -17.46
N SER A 879 0.91 4.59 -18.32
CA SER A 879 0.99 4.36 -19.76
C SER A 879 2.25 4.98 -20.37
N THR A 880 2.65 6.18 -19.94
CA THR A 880 3.91 6.81 -20.32
C THR A 880 5.11 5.98 -19.86
N PHE A 881 5.10 5.46 -18.62
CA PHE A 881 6.17 4.62 -18.10
C PHE A 881 6.30 3.27 -18.84
N LEU A 882 5.18 2.64 -19.17
CA LEU A 882 5.15 1.46 -20.03
C LEU A 882 5.67 1.80 -21.45
N SER A 883 5.44 3.02 -21.93
CA SER A 883 5.93 3.49 -23.22
C SER A 883 7.44 3.74 -23.23
N PHE A 884 8.02 4.23 -22.12
CA PHE A 884 9.49 4.22 -21.93
C PHE A 884 10.04 2.78 -22.01
N CYS A 885 9.38 1.83 -21.35
CA CYS A 885 9.78 0.41 -21.38
C CYS A 885 9.72 -0.16 -22.80
N ASP A 886 8.65 0.10 -23.54
CA ASP A 886 8.52 -0.34 -24.92
C ASP A 886 9.57 0.31 -25.83
N PHE A 887 9.77 1.62 -25.74
CA PHE A 887 10.69 2.34 -26.61
C PHE A 887 12.15 1.94 -26.39
N LEU A 888 12.60 1.89 -25.13
CA LEU A 888 13.99 1.64 -24.75
C LEU A 888 14.36 0.16 -24.73
N ARG A 889 13.38 -0.75 -24.55
CA ARG A 889 13.56 -2.20 -24.41
C ARG A 889 14.67 -2.60 -23.42
N PRO A 890 14.65 -2.14 -22.16
CA PRO A 890 15.65 -2.49 -21.16
C PRO A 890 15.66 -4.00 -20.85
N ARG A 891 16.78 -4.51 -20.35
CA ARG A 891 16.91 -5.92 -19.93
C ARG A 891 16.09 -6.22 -18.68
N PHE A 892 16.02 -5.25 -17.76
CA PHE A 892 15.22 -5.32 -16.54
C PHE A 892 14.28 -4.13 -16.45
N PHE A 893 13.08 -4.37 -15.92
CA PHE A 893 12.11 -3.33 -15.65
C PHE A 893 11.49 -3.53 -14.27
N LEU A 894 11.36 -2.44 -13.52
CA LEU A 894 10.79 -2.42 -12.18
C LEU A 894 9.77 -1.28 -12.07
N LEU A 895 8.52 -1.65 -11.82
CA LEU A 895 7.45 -0.73 -11.48
C LEU A 895 7.08 -0.93 -10.01
N GLU A 896 7.26 0.12 -9.22
CA GLU A 896 6.78 0.20 -7.83
C GLU A 896 5.46 0.95 -7.77
N ASN A 897 4.51 0.48 -6.95
CA ASN A 897 3.26 1.19 -6.72
C ASN A 897 2.57 0.81 -5.40
N ILE A 898 1.49 1.50 -5.05
CA ILE A 898 0.64 1.18 -3.88
C ILE A 898 -0.18 -0.10 -4.12
N PRO A 899 -0.59 -0.83 -3.05
CA PRO A 899 -1.38 -2.06 -3.18
C PRO A 899 -2.71 -1.89 -3.91
N ASN A 900 -3.33 -0.70 -3.80
CA ASN A 900 -4.62 -0.39 -4.43
C ASN A 900 -4.56 -0.40 -5.96
N PHE A 901 -3.37 -0.27 -6.55
CA PHE A 901 -3.16 -0.40 -7.99
C PHE A 901 -3.68 -1.73 -8.54
N ILE A 902 -3.62 -2.81 -7.74
CA ILE A 902 -4.14 -4.12 -8.14
C ILE A 902 -5.67 -4.07 -8.31
N ARG A 903 -6.38 -3.38 -7.40
CA ARG A 903 -7.86 -3.42 -7.31
C ARG A 903 -8.57 -2.43 -8.21
N PHE A 904 -7.85 -1.44 -8.74
CA PHE A 904 -8.46 -0.36 -9.50
C PHE A 904 -9.17 -0.86 -10.77
N GLN A 905 -10.35 -0.30 -11.06
CA GLN A 905 -11.23 -0.69 -12.18
C GLN A 905 -11.40 -2.21 -12.29
N ASN A 906 -11.75 -2.88 -11.19
CA ASN A 906 -11.90 -4.35 -11.14
C ASN A 906 -10.67 -5.11 -11.65
N ASN A 907 -9.47 -4.62 -11.30
CA ASN A 907 -8.17 -5.12 -11.76
C ASN A 907 -7.87 -4.90 -13.26
N SER A 908 -8.72 -4.20 -14.01
CA SER A 908 -8.52 -3.96 -15.46
C SER A 908 -7.22 -3.23 -15.75
N TYR A 909 -6.87 -2.22 -14.96
CA TYR A 909 -5.69 -1.38 -15.23
C TYR A 909 -4.36 -2.13 -15.04
N VAL A 910 -4.25 -2.93 -13.98
CA VAL A 910 -3.08 -3.82 -13.77
C VAL A 910 -3.02 -4.92 -14.85
N ARG A 911 -4.18 -5.47 -15.26
CA ARG A 911 -4.25 -6.45 -16.35
C ARG A 911 -3.81 -5.86 -17.70
N LYS A 912 -4.24 -4.64 -18.04
CA LYS A 912 -3.79 -3.87 -19.22
C LYS A 912 -2.29 -3.60 -19.17
N SER A 913 -1.75 -3.26 -18.01
CA SER A 913 -0.31 -3.11 -17.80
C SER A 913 0.44 -4.42 -18.10
N PHE A 914 -0.02 -5.53 -17.53
CA PHE A 914 0.56 -6.86 -17.78
C PHE A 914 0.43 -7.28 -19.25
N LYS A 915 -0.72 -7.02 -19.88
CA LYS A 915 -0.95 -7.29 -21.30
C LYS A 915 0.02 -6.53 -22.17
N SER A 916 0.22 -5.25 -21.92
CA SER A 916 1.17 -4.41 -22.66
C SER A 916 2.58 -4.97 -22.59
N LEU A 917 3.02 -5.37 -21.40
CA LEU A 917 4.34 -5.96 -21.17
C LEU A 917 4.51 -7.32 -21.86
N LEU A 918 3.49 -8.16 -21.85
CA LEU A 918 3.50 -9.44 -22.56
C LEU A 918 3.46 -9.25 -24.08
N ASP A 919 2.75 -8.24 -24.58
CA ASP A 919 2.74 -7.88 -25.99
C ASP A 919 4.09 -7.37 -26.47
N MET A 920 4.80 -6.63 -25.62
CA MET A 920 6.21 -6.29 -25.83
C MET A 920 7.09 -7.55 -25.82
N GLY A 921 6.67 -8.68 -25.24
CA GLY A 921 7.41 -9.93 -25.22
C GLY A 921 8.27 -10.14 -23.96
N TYR A 922 8.00 -9.38 -22.90
CA TYR A 922 8.70 -9.51 -21.62
C TYR A 922 8.25 -10.73 -20.80
N GLN A 923 9.10 -11.17 -19.87
CA GLN A 923 8.69 -12.07 -18.78
C GLN A 923 8.17 -11.22 -17.62
N LEU A 924 7.11 -11.67 -16.94
CA LEU A 924 6.38 -10.89 -15.94
C LEU A 924 6.31 -11.66 -14.61
N ALA A 925 6.64 -10.96 -13.52
CA ALA A 925 6.31 -11.38 -12.16
C ALA A 925 5.88 -10.18 -11.32
N PHE A 926 4.97 -10.39 -10.38
CA PHE A 926 4.52 -9.34 -9.48
C PHE A 926 4.28 -9.89 -8.07
N GLY A 927 4.25 -9.00 -7.08
CA GLY A 927 3.95 -9.38 -5.69
C GLY A 927 3.80 -8.17 -4.78
N LEU A 928 3.15 -8.38 -3.63
CA LEU A 928 3.04 -7.39 -2.57
C LEU A 928 4.14 -7.62 -1.54
N LEU A 929 4.99 -6.63 -1.34
CA LEU A 929 6.07 -6.63 -0.35
C LEU A 929 5.76 -5.66 0.78
N ASN A 930 6.12 -6.01 2.02
CA ASN A 930 5.97 -5.14 3.18
C ASN A 930 7.35 -4.66 3.65
N ALA A 931 7.58 -3.35 3.70
CA ALA A 931 8.85 -2.77 4.15
C ALA A 931 9.28 -3.25 5.54
N ALA A 932 8.33 -3.55 6.43
CA ALA A 932 8.60 -4.11 7.75
C ALA A 932 9.37 -5.45 7.71
N SER A 933 9.18 -6.24 6.65
CA SER A 933 9.89 -7.50 6.45
C SER A 933 11.34 -7.31 6.00
N PHE A 934 11.76 -6.08 5.69
CA PHE A 934 13.10 -5.72 5.20
C PHE A 934 13.85 -4.79 6.16
N GLY A 935 13.51 -4.78 7.45
CA GLY A 935 14.28 -4.08 8.48
C GLY A 935 13.87 -2.63 8.77
N VAL A 936 12.71 -2.18 8.26
CA VAL A 936 12.20 -0.82 8.53
C VAL A 936 11.03 -0.89 9.53
N PRO A 937 11.00 -0.08 10.61
CA PRO A 937 9.90 -0.08 11.58
C PRO A 937 8.61 0.61 11.06
N GLN A 938 8.19 0.29 9.84
CA GLN A 938 7.05 0.89 9.16
C GLN A 938 6.21 -0.18 8.43
N LYS A 939 4.92 -0.25 8.75
CA LYS A 939 3.95 -1.09 8.01
C LYS A 939 3.59 -0.44 6.67
N ARG A 940 4.43 -0.65 5.66
CA ARG A 940 4.28 -0.08 4.32
C ARG A 940 4.30 -1.18 3.28
N LYS A 941 3.11 -1.54 2.77
CA LYS A 941 2.96 -2.49 1.66
C LYS A 941 3.13 -1.79 0.32
N ARG A 942 3.80 -2.45 -0.62
CA ARG A 942 4.02 -2.00 -2.00
C ARG A 942 3.84 -3.13 -2.99
N LEU A 943 3.18 -2.83 -4.10
CA LEU A 943 3.17 -3.67 -5.28
C LEU A 943 4.50 -3.48 -6.00
N ILE A 944 5.16 -4.60 -6.27
CA ILE A 944 6.36 -4.65 -7.09
C ILE A 944 6.03 -5.48 -8.32
N VAL A 945 6.09 -4.86 -9.49
CA VAL A 945 6.07 -5.56 -10.78
C VAL A 945 7.50 -5.58 -11.30
N LYS A 946 8.05 -6.78 -11.44
CA LYS A 946 9.41 -6.99 -11.93
C LYS A 946 9.39 -7.80 -13.21
N ILE A 947 10.23 -7.38 -14.12
CA ILE A 947 10.30 -7.92 -15.47
C ILE A 947 11.75 -8.11 -15.85
N PHE A 948 12.00 -9.17 -16.59
CA PHE A 948 13.30 -9.44 -17.18
C PHE A 948 13.15 -9.94 -18.61
N TYR A 949 14.15 -9.62 -19.42
CA TYR A 949 14.33 -10.19 -20.75
C TYR A 949 15.50 -11.18 -20.72
N TYR A 950 15.26 -12.42 -21.15
CA TYR A 950 16.31 -13.42 -21.33
C TYR A 950 16.32 -13.88 -22.79
N CYS A 951 17.33 -13.45 -23.54
CA CYS A 951 17.56 -14.02 -24.87
C CYS A 951 18.29 -15.36 -24.71
N CYS A 952 17.61 -16.47 -25.00
CA CYS A 952 18.22 -17.82 -25.00
C CYS A 952 19.43 -17.95 -25.97
N SER A 953 19.68 -16.96 -26.84
CA SER A 953 20.84 -16.96 -27.75
C SER A 953 22.15 -16.46 -27.11
N ALA A 954 22.11 -15.89 -25.90
CA ALA A 954 23.32 -15.52 -25.16
C ALA A 954 23.96 -16.80 -24.58
N ARG A 955 24.90 -17.39 -25.31
CA ARG A 955 25.78 -18.46 -24.83
C ARG A 955 26.57 -17.96 -23.61
N GLY A 956 26.07 -18.24 -22.42
CA GLY A 956 26.72 -17.92 -21.15
C GLY A 956 25.80 -18.31 -20.01
N GLY A 957 25.98 -19.51 -19.48
CA GLY A 957 25.14 -20.04 -18.41
C GLY A 957 25.12 -19.13 -17.19
N ILE A 958 24.01 -18.44 -16.98
CA ILE A 958 23.58 -17.98 -15.68
C ILE A 958 22.37 -18.83 -15.34
N ALA A 959 22.50 -19.62 -14.27
CA ALA A 959 21.48 -20.53 -13.81
C ALA A 959 20.12 -19.83 -13.66
N ALA A 960 19.06 -20.53 -14.07
CA ALA A 960 17.69 -20.13 -13.78
C ALA A 960 17.58 -19.76 -12.29
N PHE A 961 17.17 -18.52 -12.00
CA PHE A 961 16.80 -18.10 -10.66
C PHE A 961 15.53 -18.85 -10.25
N SER A 962 15.69 -20.09 -9.75
CA SER A 962 14.63 -20.90 -9.13
C SER A 962 14.41 -20.51 -7.68
N GLY A 963 14.50 -19.21 -7.37
CA GLY A 963 14.17 -18.66 -6.06
C GLY A 963 12.66 -18.57 -5.94
N THR A 964 12.03 -19.63 -5.39
CA THR A 964 10.69 -19.53 -4.81
C THR A 964 10.78 -18.51 -3.67
N PHE A 965 10.31 -17.28 -3.90
CA PHE A 965 10.01 -16.38 -2.80
C PHE A 965 8.82 -16.97 -2.07
N VAL A 966 9.09 -17.62 -0.93
CA VAL A 966 8.06 -17.89 0.07
C VAL A 966 7.88 -16.57 0.81
N CYS A 967 6.74 -15.91 0.59
CA CYS A 967 6.27 -14.82 1.44
C CYS A 967 6.17 -15.25 2.90
#